data_AF-A0A314UYV9-F1
#
_entry.id   AF-A0A314UYV9-F1
#
_cell.length_a   1.000
_cell.length_b   1.000
_cell.length_c   1.000
_cell.angle_alpha   90.00
_cell.angle_beta   90.00
_cell.angle_gamma   90.00
#
_symmetry.space_group_name_H-M   'P 1'
#
loop_
_entity.id
_entity.type
_entity.pdbx_description
1 polymer ?
#
loop_
_entity_poly.entity_id
_entity_poly.type
_entity_poly.pdbx_seq_one_letter_code
_entity_poly.pdbx_strand_id
1 'polypeptide(L)'
;MSLFQENPWASVHASPLHKQRRQIARRKAAHLQKYPDAQVISLGIGDTTEPIPEVITSAMAKRSHALSTLEGYSGYGAEQGEKPLRAAIASTFYDNLDIEEDDIFVSDGAKCDISRLQVVFGSNVTMAVQDPSYPAYVDSSVIMGQTGEYQKAVEKYGNIEYMRCTPENGFFPDLSTVARTDIIFFCSPNNPTGSAATREQLTQLVQFAKDNGSIIVYDSAYAMYMSDDNPRSIFEIPGAKEVAIETSSFSKYAGFTGVRLGWTVVPKQLLFSDGFPVAKDFNRIVCTCFNGASNISQAGGLACLSSEGLKAMHEVIGFYKENTNIIVETFESLGFKVYGGKNAPYVWVHFPGRSSWDVFSEILEKTHVVTTPGSGFGPGGEGFVRIARRRDAHLQKYPDAQVISLGHGDTTETIPEVITSAMEKRSQALSTLEGYSGYGPAQGEKPLRAAIASTFYDNLGIEEDDIIVSDGAKCDISCLQLVFGSNVTMAVQSPSYPAYVQSSVVMGQTAQYQKDIPYFSAHQTTAATREQLTQLVQFAKDNGSIIVYDSAYAMYMSDDNPRSIFEIPGAKEVAIETSSFSKYAGFTGVRLGWTAVPKQLLFSDGFPVAKDFSHIVCTCFSGASNIAQAGGVACLSPEGIKAMHDVISFYKENTRILVDTFESLGFKVYGGKNAPYVWIHFPGRSSWDVFNEILEKIHVSPYLGLVLDLVVKVSSGLVPLVTGKRLRIL
;
A
#
# COMPACT_ATOMS: atom_id res chain seq x y z
N MET A 1 10.19 12.80 -34.01
CA MET A 1 9.87 12.59 -32.59
C MET A 1 8.69 13.49 -32.24
N SER A 2 7.47 12.99 -32.44
CA SER A 2 6.31 13.49 -31.67
C SER A 2 6.54 13.10 -30.22
N LEU A 3 6.42 14.06 -29.31
CA LEU A 3 6.83 13.89 -27.93
C LEU A 3 5.72 13.22 -27.10
N PHE A 4 6.09 12.77 -25.90
CA PHE A 4 5.20 12.24 -24.88
C PHE A 4 4.16 13.30 -24.43
N GLN A 5 3.23 12.91 -23.57
CA GLN A 5 2.41 13.87 -22.81
C GLN A 5 3.31 14.84 -22.02
N GLU A 6 2.94 16.12 -21.95
CA GLU A 6 3.53 17.06 -20.97
C GLU A 6 3.27 16.54 -19.56
N ASN A 7 4.20 16.75 -18.63
CA ASN A 7 4.07 16.20 -17.27
C ASN A 7 2.81 16.78 -16.57
N PRO A 8 1.77 15.97 -16.27
CA PRO A 8 0.58 16.46 -15.58
C PRO A 8 0.84 16.94 -14.15
N TRP A 9 2.04 16.69 -13.61
CA TRP A 9 2.42 16.92 -12.22
C TRP A 9 3.29 18.15 -11.94
N ALA A 10 3.47 19.03 -12.93
CA ALA A 10 4.21 20.29 -12.72
C ALA A 10 3.70 21.10 -11.50
N SER A 11 2.39 21.04 -11.21
CA SER A 11 1.74 21.64 -10.04
C SER A 11 1.89 20.81 -8.75
N VAL A 12 2.04 19.48 -8.82
CA VAL A 12 2.32 18.60 -7.65
C VAL A 12 3.70 18.90 -7.08
N HIS A 13 4.68 19.27 -7.91
CA HIS A 13 5.98 19.75 -7.43
C HIS A 13 5.90 21.03 -6.56
N ALA A 14 4.76 21.72 -6.57
CA ALA A 14 4.50 22.81 -5.64
C ALA A 14 4.11 22.35 -4.22
N SER A 15 3.86 21.05 -3.98
CA SER A 15 3.46 20.47 -2.69
C SER A 15 4.32 20.98 -1.50
N PRO A 16 3.69 21.53 -0.45
CA PRO A 16 4.38 21.89 0.78
C PRO A 16 5.12 20.72 1.44
N LEU A 17 4.53 19.52 1.50
CA LEU A 17 5.14 18.35 2.16
C LEU A 17 6.37 17.86 1.41
N HIS A 18 6.30 17.75 0.08
CA HIS A 18 7.44 17.28 -0.71
C HIS A 18 8.61 18.27 -0.67
N LYS A 19 8.30 19.58 -0.78
CA LYS A 19 9.27 20.66 -0.54
C LYS A 19 9.87 20.54 0.87
N GLN A 20 9.04 20.38 1.90
CA GLN A 20 9.47 20.30 3.30
C GLN A 20 10.39 19.10 3.54
N ARG A 21 9.96 17.88 3.20
CA ARG A 21 10.77 16.65 3.35
C ARG A 21 12.10 16.75 2.60
N ARG A 22 12.08 17.21 1.34
CA ARG A 22 13.29 17.37 0.51
C ARG A 22 14.23 18.44 1.07
N GLN A 23 13.71 19.56 1.56
CA GLN A 23 14.53 20.61 2.19
C GLN A 23 15.11 20.17 3.53
N ILE A 24 14.35 19.49 4.40
CA ILE A 24 14.87 18.93 5.67
C ILE A 24 16.01 17.95 5.37
N ALA A 25 15.80 17.01 4.44
CA ALA A 25 16.84 16.05 4.05
C ALA A 25 18.10 16.74 3.50
N ARG A 26 17.94 17.73 2.61
CA ARG A 26 19.06 18.52 2.06
C ARG A 26 19.80 19.32 3.15
N ARG A 27 19.08 19.99 4.06
CA ARG A 27 19.68 20.75 5.16
C ARG A 27 20.39 19.82 6.16
N LYS A 28 19.80 18.66 6.51
CA LYS A 28 20.45 17.62 7.34
C LYS A 28 21.73 17.09 6.69
N ALA A 29 21.71 16.78 5.39
CA ALA A 29 22.89 16.28 4.66
C ALA A 29 24.01 17.34 4.60
N ALA A 30 23.68 18.59 4.28
CA ALA A 30 24.66 19.69 4.30
C ALA A 30 25.22 19.96 5.71
N HIS A 31 24.39 19.82 6.75
CA HIS A 31 24.81 19.96 8.14
C HIS A 31 25.77 18.85 8.57
N LEU A 32 25.51 17.59 8.20
CA LEU A 32 26.44 16.46 8.44
C LEU A 32 27.74 16.58 7.62
N GLN A 33 27.69 17.15 6.41
CA GLN A 33 28.91 17.47 5.66
C GLN A 33 29.75 18.59 6.31
N LYS A 34 29.09 19.54 6.98
CA LYS A 34 29.74 20.65 7.72
C LYS A 34 30.26 20.22 9.09
N TYR A 35 29.61 19.23 9.73
CA TYR A 35 29.94 18.70 11.04
C TYR A 35 29.87 17.16 11.04
N PRO A 36 30.91 16.45 10.56
CA PRO A 36 30.88 14.99 10.40
C PRO A 36 30.64 14.23 11.72
N ASP A 37 31.16 14.73 12.82
CA ASP A 37 31.05 14.12 14.16
C ASP A 37 29.73 14.45 14.89
N ALA A 38 28.81 15.18 14.25
CA ALA A 38 27.57 15.62 14.88
C ALA A 38 26.55 14.48 15.07
N GLN A 39 26.22 14.16 16.32
CA GLN A 39 25.11 13.27 16.66
C GLN A 39 23.76 13.98 16.44
N VAL A 40 23.28 13.97 15.20
CA VAL A 40 22.06 14.68 14.77
C VAL A 40 20.79 14.00 15.28
N ILE A 41 20.22 14.53 16.36
CA ILE A 41 18.96 14.05 16.96
C ILE A 41 17.79 14.44 16.06
N SER A 42 17.00 13.46 15.61
CA SER A 42 15.82 13.69 14.78
C SER A 42 14.56 13.84 15.62
N LEU A 43 14.00 15.05 15.70
CA LEU A 43 12.69 15.33 16.29
C LEU A 43 11.59 15.72 15.27
N GLY A 44 11.87 15.59 13.96
CA GLY A 44 11.00 16.13 12.91
C GLY A 44 9.90 15.19 12.41
N ILE A 45 10.21 13.91 12.21
CA ILE A 45 9.26 12.90 11.72
C ILE A 45 8.51 12.31 12.92
N GLY A 46 7.18 12.38 12.87
CA GLY A 46 6.28 11.72 13.82
C GLY A 46 6.24 10.20 13.64
N ASP A 47 7.41 9.57 13.72
CA ASP A 47 7.59 8.13 13.77
C ASP A 47 7.46 7.64 15.22
N THR A 48 7.28 6.35 15.40
CA THR A 48 7.36 5.69 16.72
C THR A 48 8.82 5.29 17.00
N THR A 49 9.20 5.17 18.28
CA THR A 49 10.61 5.08 18.72
C THR A 49 10.94 3.84 19.51
N GLU A 50 9.96 3.31 20.24
CA GLU A 50 10.11 2.10 21.03
C GLU A 50 9.71 0.88 20.21
N PRO A 51 10.27 -0.30 20.54
CA PRO A 51 9.99 -1.52 19.81
C PRO A 51 8.51 -1.93 19.93
N ILE A 52 8.04 -2.70 18.96
CA ILE A 52 6.70 -3.29 18.98
C ILE A 52 6.66 -4.33 20.13
N PRO A 53 5.67 -4.31 21.04
CA PRO A 53 5.62 -5.25 22.16
C PRO A 53 5.69 -6.73 21.75
N GLU A 54 6.37 -7.54 22.56
CA GLU A 54 6.68 -8.95 22.25
C GLU A 54 5.44 -9.81 21.97
N VAL A 55 4.30 -9.53 22.63
CA VAL A 55 3.03 -10.24 22.37
C VAL A 55 2.52 -10.03 20.93
N ILE A 56 2.79 -8.85 20.35
CA ILE A 56 2.41 -8.50 18.97
C ILE A 56 3.45 -9.04 17.97
N THR A 57 4.76 -8.92 18.27
CA THR A 57 5.81 -9.45 17.37
C THR A 57 5.82 -10.96 17.33
N SER A 58 5.53 -11.63 18.45
CA SER A 58 5.37 -13.09 18.51
C SER A 58 4.20 -13.59 17.67
N ALA A 59 3.11 -12.82 17.57
CA ALA A 59 1.99 -13.16 16.68
C ALA A 59 2.39 -13.03 15.20
N MET A 60 3.09 -11.95 14.82
CA MET A 60 3.62 -11.77 13.45
C MET A 60 4.69 -12.83 13.10
N ALA A 61 5.56 -13.18 14.05
CA ALA A 61 6.55 -14.24 13.90
C ALA A 61 5.90 -15.60 13.72
N LYS A 62 4.97 -15.97 14.61
CA LYS A 62 4.18 -17.20 14.50
C LYS A 62 3.41 -17.26 13.18
N ARG A 63 2.82 -16.15 12.71
CA ARG A 63 2.15 -16.09 11.40
C ARG A 63 3.14 -16.27 10.25
N SER A 64 4.33 -15.68 10.34
CA SER A 64 5.41 -15.84 9.34
C SER A 64 5.85 -17.30 9.21
N HIS A 65 6.16 -17.96 10.34
CA HIS A 65 6.49 -19.39 10.40
C HIS A 65 5.34 -20.27 9.93
N ALA A 66 4.10 -19.93 10.28
CA ALA A 66 2.91 -20.61 9.82
C ALA A 66 2.74 -20.58 8.29
N LEU A 67 3.31 -19.62 7.55
CA LEU A 67 3.32 -19.68 6.07
C LEU A 67 4.32 -20.70 5.49
N SER A 68 5.15 -21.31 6.33
CA SER A 68 5.96 -22.51 6.06
C SER A 68 5.37 -23.78 6.67
N THR A 69 4.12 -23.73 7.15
CA THR A 69 3.32 -24.90 7.53
C THR A 69 2.08 -24.90 6.65
N LEU A 70 1.78 -25.96 5.88
CA LEU A 70 0.69 -25.85 4.91
C LEU A 70 -0.69 -25.75 5.64
N GLU A 71 -0.76 -26.18 6.92
CA GLU A 71 -1.90 -25.93 7.85
C GLU A 71 -2.06 -24.44 8.21
N GLY A 72 -0.94 -23.73 8.40
CA GLY A 72 -0.92 -22.31 8.75
C GLY A 72 -0.83 -21.37 7.54
N TYR A 73 -0.60 -21.92 6.36
CA TYR A 73 -0.52 -21.19 5.10
C TYR A 73 -1.87 -20.61 4.73
N SER A 74 -1.83 -19.41 4.14
CA SER A 74 -3.01 -18.77 3.58
C SER A 74 -2.57 -17.84 2.47
N GLY A 75 -3.19 -18.01 1.29
CA GLY A 75 -2.94 -17.20 0.11
C GLY A 75 -3.74 -15.90 0.13
N TYR A 76 -4.48 -15.61 -0.94
CA TYR A 76 -5.42 -14.49 -0.93
C TYR A 76 -6.49 -14.69 0.17
N GLY A 77 -6.52 -13.78 1.15
CA GLY A 77 -7.66 -13.59 2.04
C GLY A 77 -8.73 -12.70 1.41
N ALA A 78 -9.81 -12.46 2.15
CA ALA A 78 -10.82 -11.45 1.78
C ALA A 78 -10.17 -10.06 1.66
N GLU A 79 -10.48 -9.31 0.60
CA GLU A 79 -9.78 -8.05 0.29
C GLU A 79 -10.09 -6.94 1.30
N GLN A 80 -11.18 -7.08 2.05
CA GLN A 80 -11.60 -6.20 3.14
C GLN A 80 -10.89 -6.53 4.46
N GLY A 81 -10.13 -7.63 4.53
CA GLY A 81 -9.42 -8.10 5.72
C GLY A 81 -10.03 -9.34 6.38
N GLU A 82 -9.19 -10.03 7.15
CA GLU A 82 -9.56 -11.23 7.91
C GLU A 82 -10.71 -10.92 8.88
N LYS A 83 -11.82 -11.68 8.78
CA LYS A 83 -13.02 -11.46 9.60
C LYS A 83 -12.75 -11.37 11.12
N PRO A 84 -11.89 -12.20 11.75
CA PRO A 84 -11.55 -12.05 13.16
C PRO A 84 -10.95 -10.68 13.51
N LEU A 85 -10.16 -10.07 12.61
CA LEU A 85 -9.62 -8.73 12.81
C LEU A 85 -10.70 -7.66 12.64
N ARG A 86 -11.59 -7.77 11.63
CA ARG A 86 -12.71 -6.84 11.47
C ARG A 86 -13.65 -6.85 12.67
N ALA A 87 -13.98 -8.05 13.18
CA ALA A 87 -14.79 -8.22 14.39
C ALA A 87 -14.12 -7.64 15.64
N ALA A 88 -12.80 -7.85 15.81
CA ALA A 88 -12.03 -7.28 16.92
C ALA A 88 -11.95 -5.74 16.84
N ILE A 89 -11.80 -5.16 15.65
CA ILE A 89 -11.81 -3.70 15.47
C ILE A 89 -13.17 -3.12 15.86
N ALA A 90 -14.27 -3.72 15.40
CA ALA A 90 -15.63 -3.32 15.78
C ALA A 90 -15.83 -3.34 17.30
N SER A 91 -15.54 -4.47 17.96
CA SER A 91 -15.77 -4.63 19.41
C SER A 91 -14.78 -3.90 20.31
N THR A 92 -13.64 -3.41 19.79
CA THR A 92 -12.63 -2.69 20.60
C THR A 92 -12.73 -1.17 20.46
N PHE A 93 -13.08 -0.66 19.27
CA PHE A 93 -13.08 0.78 18.99
C PHE A 93 -14.46 1.37 18.71
N TYR A 94 -15.46 0.54 18.38
CA TYR A 94 -16.80 1.00 17.99
C TYR A 94 -17.92 0.28 18.77
N ASP A 95 -17.60 -0.23 19.96
CA ASP A 95 -18.55 -0.90 20.84
C ASP A 95 -19.73 0.04 21.22
N ASN A 96 -20.95 -0.47 21.10
CA ASN A 96 -22.21 0.27 21.26
C ASN A 96 -22.42 1.45 20.27
N LEU A 97 -21.65 1.56 19.17
CA LEU A 97 -21.85 2.59 18.13
C LEU A 97 -22.60 2.10 16.88
N ASP A 98 -23.14 0.88 16.91
CA ASP A 98 -23.67 0.10 15.77
C ASP A 98 -22.84 0.28 14.47
N ILE A 99 -21.55 -0.03 14.57
CA ILE A 99 -20.64 -0.31 13.47
C ILE A 99 -20.34 -1.81 13.52
N GLU A 100 -20.61 -2.55 12.44
CA GLU A 100 -20.39 -4.00 12.39
C GLU A 100 -19.07 -4.32 11.68
N GLU A 101 -18.62 -5.58 11.78
CA GLU A 101 -17.45 -6.07 11.05
C GLU A 101 -17.51 -5.78 9.54
N ASP A 102 -18.70 -5.82 8.93
CA ASP A 102 -18.92 -5.59 7.49
C ASP A 102 -19.00 -4.10 7.09
N ASP A 103 -18.90 -3.15 8.03
CA ASP A 103 -18.67 -1.73 7.74
C ASP A 103 -17.16 -1.40 7.68
N ILE A 104 -16.28 -2.36 8.02
CA ILE A 104 -14.83 -2.17 8.21
C ILE A 104 -14.02 -2.80 7.06
N PHE A 105 -13.04 -2.04 6.57
CA PHE A 105 -12.06 -2.44 5.55
C PHE A 105 -10.64 -2.30 6.11
N VAL A 106 -9.86 -3.39 6.15
CA VAL A 106 -8.48 -3.41 6.66
C VAL A 106 -7.49 -3.15 5.52
N SER A 107 -6.52 -2.27 5.75
CA SER A 107 -5.60 -1.78 4.73
C SER A 107 -4.13 -1.73 5.17
N ASP A 108 -3.25 -1.45 4.22
CA ASP A 108 -1.87 -0.98 4.39
C ASP A 108 -1.76 0.36 5.15
N GLY A 109 -2.88 1.04 5.44
CA GLY A 109 -3.00 2.13 6.42
C GLY A 109 -3.70 3.37 5.89
N ALA A 110 -4.30 4.16 6.80
CA ALA A 110 -5.13 5.33 6.50
C ALA A 110 -4.64 6.25 5.37
N LYS A 111 -3.32 6.53 5.25
CA LYS A 111 -2.78 7.36 4.16
C LYS A 111 -3.13 6.82 2.76
N CYS A 112 -3.12 5.50 2.61
CA CYS A 112 -3.42 4.82 1.37
C CYS A 112 -4.93 4.81 1.12
N ASP A 113 -5.74 4.56 2.15
CA ASP A 113 -7.20 4.61 2.06
C ASP A 113 -7.72 6.02 1.77
N ILE A 114 -7.14 7.08 2.34
CA ILE A 114 -7.39 8.48 1.96
C ILE A 114 -7.28 8.65 0.45
N SER A 115 -6.24 8.08 -0.17
CA SER A 115 -6.07 8.16 -1.63
C SER A 115 -7.06 7.28 -2.40
N ARG A 116 -7.43 6.11 -1.88
CA ARG A 116 -8.50 5.25 -2.45
C ARG A 116 -9.87 5.91 -2.35
N LEU A 117 -10.14 6.68 -1.30
CA LEU A 117 -11.37 7.48 -1.15
C LEU A 117 -11.41 8.61 -2.19
N GLN A 118 -10.30 9.28 -2.47
CA GLN A 118 -10.25 10.26 -3.58
C GLN A 118 -10.53 9.61 -4.95
N VAL A 119 -10.15 8.34 -5.14
CA VAL A 119 -10.52 7.56 -6.34
C VAL A 119 -12.02 7.20 -6.37
N VAL A 120 -12.67 6.97 -5.21
CA VAL A 120 -14.14 6.84 -5.12
C VAL A 120 -14.84 8.15 -5.50
N PHE A 121 -14.34 9.29 -5.03
CA PHE A 121 -14.96 10.60 -5.26
C PHE A 121 -14.68 11.18 -6.66
N GLY A 122 -13.57 10.78 -7.30
CA GLY A 122 -13.18 11.24 -8.63
C GLY A 122 -12.63 12.68 -8.65
N SER A 123 -12.33 13.20 -9.85
CA SER A 123 -11.68 14.50 -10.04
C SER A 123 -12.58 15.72 -9.82
N ASN A 124 -13.90 15.54 -9.78
CA ASN A 124 -14.86 16.63 -9.95
C ASN A 124 -15.45 17.17 -8.64
N VAL A 125 -14.91 16.75 -7.49
CA VAL A 125 -15.36 17.17 -6.15
C VAL A 125 -14.59 18.36 -5.61
N THR A 126 -15.29 19.22 -4.86
CA THR A 126 -14.70 20.28 -4.03
C THR A 126 -14.41 19.75 -2.62
N MET A 127 -13.43 20.34 -1.93
CA MET A 127 -13.03 19.85 -0.60
C MET A 127 -12.66 20.95 0.40
N ALA A 128 -12.90 20.65 1.67
CA ALA A 128 -12.38 21.40 2.80
C ALA A 128 -11.30 20.60 3.56
N VAL A 129 -10.25 21.30 4.02
CA VAL A 129 -9.19 20.75 4.89
C VAL A 129 -8.94 21.69 6.06
N GLN A 130 -8.50 21.17 7.22
CA GLN A 130 -7.98 22.02 8.31
C GLN A 130 -6.73 22.80 7.85
N ASP A 131 -6.51 24.01 8.36
CA ASP A 131 -5.32 24.83 8.08
C ASP A 131 -4.72 25.30 9.42
N PRO A 132 -3.68 24.61 9.96
CA PRO A 132 -2.89 23.55 9.33
C PRO A 132 -3.50 22.13 9.39
N SER A 133 -3.06 21.26 8.48
CA SER A 133 -3.48 19.84 8.37
C SER A 133 -2.33 18.89 8.03
N TYR A 134 -2.61 17.58 8.09
CA TYR A 134 -1.75 16.55 7.56
C TYR A 134 -1.74 16.63 6.02
N PRO A 135 -0.60 16.92 5.35
CA PRO A 135 -0.66 17.30 3.94
C PRO A 135 -1.07 16.20 2.98
N ALA A 136 -1.16 14.94 3.41
CA ALA A 136 -1.59 13.84 2.56
C ALA A 136 -3.03 14.02 2.03
N TYR A 137 -3.90 14.75 2.74
CA TYR A 137 -5.22 15.12 2.21
C TYR A 137 -5.02 15.99 0.95
N VAL A 138 -4.28 17.10 1.05
CA VAL A 138 -3.97 18.00 -0.07
C VAL A 138 -3.18 17.28 -1.17
N ASP A 139 -2.10 16.57 -0.84
CA ASP A 139 -1.22 15.93 -1.83
C ASP A 139 -1.98 14.88 -2.66
N SER A 140 -2.85 14.06 -2.04
CA SER A 140 -3.69 13.09 -2.77
C SER A 140 -4.75 13.75 -3.64
N SER A 141 -5.29 14.90 -3.22
CA SER A 141 -6.21 15.71 -4.02
C SER A 141 -5.57 16.32 -5.27
N VAL A 142 -4.34 16.82 -5.17
CA VAL A 142 -3.60 17.33 -6.34
C VAL A 142 -3.32 16.18 -7.31
N ILE A 143 -2.98 14.99 -6.79
CA ILE A 143 -2.81 13.76 -7.59
C ILE A 143 -4.13 13.35 -8.28
N MET A 144 -5.29 13.52 -7.66
CA MET A 144 -6.58 13.25 -8.30
C MET A 144 -7.12 14.38 -9.20
N GLY A 145 -6.34 15.45 -9.42
CA GLY A 145 -6.72 16.57 -10.29
C GLY A 145 -7.86 17.44 -9.75
N GLN A 146 -8.26 17.25 -8.49
CA GLN A 146 -9.37 17.94 -7.83
C GLN A 146 -9.04 19.41 -7.48
N THR A 147 -7.77 19.79 -7.58
CA THR A 147 -7.25 21.09 -7.12
C THR A 147 -7.00 22.05 -8.27
N GLY A 148 -7.53 23.28 -8.17
CA GLY A 148 -7.09 24.40 -8.99
C GLY A 148 -5.66 24.83 -8.66
N GLU A 149 -5.06 25.64 -9.54
CA GLU A 149 -3.64 26.02 -9.53
C GLU A 149 -3.07 26.48 -8.18
N TYR A 150 -1.77 26.26 -7.99
CA TYR A 150 -1.06 26.64 -6.76
C TYR A 150 -0.73 28.14 -6.73
N GLN A 151 -1.46 28.88 -5.91
CA GLN A 151 -1.34 30.33 -5.76
C GLN A 151 -0.18 30.69 -4.83
N LYS A 152 1.05 30.71 -5.36
CA LYS A 152 2.30 31.00 -4.63
C LYS A 152 2.25 32.26 -3.74
N ALA A 153 1.44 33.27 -4.07
CA ALA A 153 1.32 34.49 -3.28
C ALA A 153 0.59 34.31 -1.93
N VAL A 154 -0.21 33.25 -1.78
CA VAL A 154 -0.97 32.90 -0.55
C VAL A 154 -0.67 31.47 -0.06
N GLU A 155 0.21 30.76 -0.76
CA GLU A 155 0.64 29.37 -0.53
C GLU A 155 -0.49 28.31 -0.49
N LYS A 156 -1.62 28.58 -1.19
CA LYS A 156 -2.82 27.73 -1.26
C LYS A 156 -3.11 27.22 -2.68
N TYR A 157 -3.77 26.07 -2.79
CA TYR A 157 -4.36 25.58 -4.04
C TYR A 157 -5.74 26.20 -4.27
N GLY A 158 -6.06 26.57 -5.51
CA GLY A 158 -7.22 27.42 -5.83
C GLY A 158 -8.62 26.79 -5.70
N ASN A 159 -8.73 25.47 -5.49
CA ASN A 159 -10.01 24.75 -5.34
C ASN A 159 -10.06 23.92 -4.03
N ILE A 160 -9.33 24.35 -3.00
CA ILE A 160 -9.39 23.78 -1.65
C ILE A 160 -9.88 24.86 -0.70
N GLU A 161 -10.89 24.54 0.09
CA GLU A 161 -11.33 25.38 1.21
C GLU A 161 -10.46 25.09 2.44
N TYR A 162 -9.86 26.12 3.02
CA TYR A 162 -8.86 25.99 4.09
C TYR A 162 -9.47 26.44 5.42
N MET A 163 -10.07 25.51 6.13
CA MET A 163 -10.73 25.69 7.43
C MET A 163 -9.70 26.11 8.50
N ARG A 164 -9.64 27.42 8.79
CA ARG A 164 -8.59 28.04 9.60
C ARG A 164 -8.65 27.59 11.07
N CYS A 165 -7.61 26.88 11.52
CA CYS A 165 -7.43 26.37 12.87
C CYS A 165 -6.26 27.09 13.55
N THR A 166 -6.52 27.96 14.54
CA THR A 166 -5.48 28.77 15.23
C THR A 166 -5.64 28.72 16.75
N PRO A 167 -4.64 29.17 17.53
CA PRO A 167 -4.76 29.26 18.99
C PRO A 167 -5.99 30.05 19.46
N GLU A 168 -6.40 31.07 18.71
CA GLU A 168 -7.51 31.97 19.06
C GLU A 168 -8.89 31.31 18.94
N ASN A 169 -9.04 30.27 18.11
CA ASN A 169 -10.27 29.47 18.01
C ASN A 169 -10.11 28.03 18.56
N GLY A 170 -9.08 27.79 19.39
CA GLY A 170 -8.83 26.47 19.97
C GLY A 170 -8.44 25.39 18.95
N PHE A 171 -8.00 25.80 17.77
CA PHE A 171 -7.77 24.96 16.59
C PHE A 171 -9.03 24.27 16.03
N PHE A 172 -10.23 24.82 16.28
CA PHE A 172 -11.47 24.40 15.61
C PHE A 172 -11.99 25.53 14.70
N PRO A 173 -12.34 25.26 13.43
CA PRO A 173 -12.70 26.30 12.48
C PRO A 173 -14.07 26.93 12.78
N ASP A 174 -14.23 28.20 12.43
CA ASP A 174 -15.55 28.85 12.42
C ASP A 174 -16.33 28.40 11.18
N LEU A 175 -17.14 27.34 11.36
CA LEU A 175 -17.96 26.75 10.31
C LEU A 175 -18.96 27.73 9.69
N SER A 176 -19.29 28.87 10.33
CA SER A 176 -20.13 29.90 9.72
C SER A 176 -19.43 30.68 8.59
N THR A 177 -18.10 30.56 8.49
CA THR A 177 -17.26 31.18 7.46
C THR A 177 -16.76 30.22 6.39
N VAL A 178 -16.95 28.91 6.58
CA VAL A 178 -16.46 27.85 5.68
C VAL A 178 -17.40 27.67 4.50
N ALA A 179 -16.86 27.70 3.28
CA ALA A 179 -17.63 27.44 2.07
C ALA A 179 -18.14 25.98 1.99
N ARG A 180 -19.34 25.77 1.43
CA ARG A 180 -19.88 24.42 1.18
C ARG A 180 -18.98 23.67 0.20
N THR A 181 -18.57 22.47 0.58
CA THR A 181 -17.75 21.57 -0.23
C THR A 181 -18.35 20.15 -0.25
N ASP A 182 -17.91 19.30 -1.17
CA ASP A 182 -18.38 17.91 -1.26
C ASP A 182 -17.74 17.02 -0.21
N ILE A 183 -16.43 17.17 0.01
CA ILE A 183 -15.63 16.35 0.93
C ILE A 183 -14.99 17.20 2.02
N ILE A 184 -15.03 16.78 3.29
CA ILE A 184 -14.41 17.48 4.42
C ILE A 184 -13.37 16.56 5.08
N PHE A 185 -12.08 16.86 4.93
CA PHE A 185 -11.02 16.15 5.65
C PHE A 185 -10.81 16.77 7.02
N PHE A 186 -11.04 15.97 8.07
CA PHE A 186 -10.96 16.42 9.45
C PHE A 186 -10.16 15.43 10.31
N CYS A 187 -9.04 15.88 10.86
CA CYS A 187 -8.18 15.07 11.72
C CYS A 187 -8.39 15.45 13.19
N SER A 188 -8.64 14.46 14.05
CA SER A 188 -8.82 14.66 15.49
C SER A 188 -8.43 13.38 16.25
N PRO A 189 -7.34 13.39 17.05
CA PRO A 189 -6.42 14.51 17.30
C PRO A 189 -5.67 14.98 16.05
N ASN A 190 -5.69 16.29 15.78
CA ASN A 190 -5.14 16.89 14.57
C ASN A 190 -3.62 16.75 14.48
N ASN A 191 -3.14 16.23 13.35
CA ASN A 191 -1.75 16.40 12.91
C ASN A 191 -1.68 17.67 12.03
N PRO A 192 -0.90 18.72 12.38
CA PRO A 192 0.24 18.69 13.31
C PRO A 192 0.00 19.20 14.73
N THR A 193 -1.14 19.83 15.04
CA THR A 193 -1.30 20.67 16.24
C THR A 193 -1.43 19.91 17.56
N GLY A 194 -1.82 18.64 17.49
CA GLY A 194 -2.16 17.80 18.65
C GLY A 194 -3.49 18.15 19.34
N SER A 195 -4.27 19.09 18.79
CA SER A 195 -5.59 19.45 19.33
C SER A 195 -6.64 18.38 19.02
N ALA A 196 -7.57 18.12 19.95
CA ALA A 196 -8.66 17.16 19.79
C ALA A 196 -10.01 17.89 19.89
N ALA A 197 -10.91 17.66 18.93
CA ALA A 197 -12.20 18.34 18.88
C ALA A 197 -13.16 17.83 19.96
N THR A 198 -13.94 18.72 20.58
CA THR A 198 -14.92 18.35 21.62
C THR A 198 -16.17 17.70 21.03
N ARG A 199 -17.01 17.11 21.88
CA ARG A 199 -18.28 16.50 21.45
C ARG A 199 -19.23 17.52 20.81
N GLU A 200 -19.25 18.74 21.32
CA GLU A 200 -20.04 19.86 20.79
C GLU A 200 -19.51 20.31 19.43
N GLN A 201 -18.19 20.43 19.30
CA GLN A 201 -17.51 20.78 18.05
C GLN A 201 -17.76 19.74 16.95
N LEU A 202 -17.66 18.45 17.25
CA LEU A 202 -17.96 17.40 16.28
C LEU A 202 -19.47 17.28 15.99
N THR A 203 -20.34 17.62 16.95
CA THR A 203 -21.79 17.76 16.70
C THR A 203 -22.08 18.90 15.70
N GLN A 204 -21.40 20.05 15.84
CA GLN A 204 -21.50 21.15 14.87
C GLN A 204 -20.97 20.75 13.49
N LEU A 205 -19.85 20.01 13.42
CA LEU A 205 -19.27 19.53 12.17
C LEU A 205 -20.21 18.54 11.44
N VAL A 206 -20.79 17.58 12.16
CA VAL A 206 -21.75 16.61 11.61
C VAL A 206 -23.02 17.32 11.13
N GLN A 207 -23.56 18.26 11.90
CA GLN A 207 -24.73 19.04 11.47
C GLN A 207 -24.42 19.87 10.21
N PHE A 208 -23.28 20.56 10.18
CA PHE A 208 -22.81 21.31 9.01
C PHE A 208 -22.66 20.42 7.76
N ALA A 209 -22.15 19.20 7.90
CA ALA A 209 -22.06 18.26 6.79
C ALA A 209 -23.44 17.76 6.31
N LYS A 210 -24.39 17.50 7.22
CA LYS A 210 -25.77 17.14 6.89
C LYS A 210 -26.51 18.25 6.16
N ASP A 211 -26.40 19.49 6.63
CA ASP A 211 -27.07 20.65 6.03
C ASP A 211 -26.51 21.01 4.63
N ASN A 212 -25.23 20.70 4.38
CA ASN A 212 -24.53 20.99 3.13
C ASN A 212 -24.51 19.84 2.11
N GLY A 213 -24.93 18.63 2.49
CA GLY A 213 -24.73 17.43 1.68
C GLY A 213 -23.24 17.17 1.42
N SER A 214 -22.43 17.12 2.48
CA SER A 214 -20.98 16.88 2.45
C SER A 214 -20.63 15.55 3.10
N ILE A 215 -19.59 14.87 2.61
CA ILE A 215 -19.02 13.67 3.25
C ILE A 215 -17.79 14.06 4.06
N ILE A 216 -17.80 13.79 5.36
CA ILE A 216 -16.63 13.92 6.25
C ILE A 216 -15.74 12.70 6.06
N VAL A 217 -14.46 12.90 5.78
CA VAL A 217 -13.42 11.88 5.97
C VAL A 217 -12.67 12.22 7.26
N TYR A 218 -13.02 11.51 8.33
CA TYR A 218 -12.45 11.67 9.66
C TYR A 218 -11.17 10.83 9.77
N ASP A 219 -10.05 11.45 10.15
CA ASP A 219 -8.78 10.76 10.43
C ASP A 219 -8.60 10.65 11.95
N SER A 220 -8.88 9.46 12.48
CA SER A 220 -8.81 9.12 13.91
C SER A 220 -7.46 8.52 14.31
N ALA A 221 -6.40 8.62 13.47
CA ALA A 221 -5.14 7.89 13.66
C ALA A 221 -4.28 8.26 14.90
N TYR A 222 -4.80 9.09 15.81
CA TYR A 222 -4.21 9.37 17.13
C TYR A 222 -5.20 9.15 18.29
N ALA A 223 -6.40 8.61 18.06
CA ALA A 223 -7.49 8.51 19.04
C ALA A 223 -7.09 7.82 20.37
N MET A 224 -6.23 6.80 20.37
CA MET A 224 -5.77 6.16 21.61
C MET A 224 -4.87 7.04 22.50
N TYR A 225 -4.39 8.20 22.00
CA TYR A 225 -3.70 9.20 22.82
C TYR A 225 -4.67 10.14 23.55
N MET A 226 -5.96 10.17 23.18
CA MET A 226 -6.96 11.01 23.83
C MET A 226 -7.14 10.62 25.31
N SER A 227 -6.92 11.62 26.17
CA SER A 227 -6.88 11.50 27.63
C SER A 227 -8.07 12.15 28.34
N ASP A 228 -8.97 12.74 27.55
CA ASP A 228 -10.13 13.53 27.95
C ASP A 228 -11.42 12.90 27.39
N ASP A 229 -12.59 13.47 27.74
CA ASP A 229 -13.91 13.13 27.18
C ASP A 229 -14.11 13.64 25.73
N ASN A 230 -13.02 13.71 24.96
CA ASN A 230 -13.06 13.96 23.52
C ASN A 230 -13.52 12.67 22.80
N PRO A 231 -14.44 12.76 21.82
CA PRO A 231 -14.84 11.59 21.03
C PRO A 231 -13.66 10.98 20.28
N ARG A 232 -13.44 9.69 20.51
CA ARG A 232 -12.40 8.86 19.88
C ARG A 232 -12.80 8.43 18.48
N SER A 233 -14.10 8.21 18.26
CA SER A 233 -14.70 8.02 16.94
C SER A 233 -15.69 9.15 16.61
N ILE A 234 -15.80 9.49 15.32
CA ILE A 234 -16.86 10.39 14.84
C ILE A 234 -18.25 9.77 15.00
N PHE A 235 -18.37 8.45 15.07
CA PHE A 235 -19.65 7.75 15.20
C PHE A 235 -20.26 7.79 16.61
N GLU A 236 -19.54 8.34 17.59
CA GLU A 236 -20.13 8.74 18.88
C GLU A 236 -21.05 9.96 18.76
N ILE A 237 -21.08 10.63 17.60
CA ILE A 237 -21.96 11.78 17.32
C ILE A 237 -23.22 11.29 16.59
N PRO A 238 -24.43 11.53 17.14
CA PRO A 238 -25.67 11.15 16.48
C PRO A 238 -25.78 11.71 15.06
N GLY A 239 -26.15 10.84 14.11
CA GLY A 239 -26.26 11.18 12.68
C GLY A 239 -24.95 11.16 11.89
N ALA A 240 -23.78 10.96 12.52
CA ALA A 240 -22.51 10.86 11.80
C ALA A 240 -22.48 9.74 10.75
N LYS A 241 -23.15 8.60 11.00
CA LYS A 241 -23.20 7.46 10.07
C LYS A 241 -23.88 7.78 8.73
N GLU A 242 -24.63 8.88 8.63
CA GLU A 242 -25.25 9.36 7.38
C GLU A 242 -24.28 10.20 6.52
N VAL A 243 -23.19 10.72 7.09
CA VAL A 243 -22.29 11.71 6.44
C VAL A 243 -20.79 11.48 6.64
N ALA A 244 -20.36 10.49 7.43
CA ALA A 244 -18.95 10.32 7.79
C ALA A 244 -18.37 8.94 7.41
N ILE A 245 -17.13 8.98 6.94
CA ILE A 245 -16.19 7.87 6.81
C ILE A 245 -15.12 8.07 7.87
N GLU A 246 -14.72 7.02 8.59
CA GLU A 246 -13.59 7.10 9.52
C GLU A 246 -12.39 6.30 9.00
N THR A 247 -11.20 6.87 9.07
CA THR A 247 -9.92 6.25 8.70
C THR A 247 -8.99 6.23 9.92
N SER A 248 -8.28 5.12 10.14
CA SER A 248 -7.36 4.99 11.28
C SER A 248 -6.18 4.05 10.99
N SER A 249 -5.18 4.01 11.89
CA SER A 249 -3.99 3.17 11.70
C SER A 249 -3.27 2.76 12.97
N PHE A 250 -2.90 1.47 13.02
CA PHE A 250 -1.97 0.90 14.01
C PHE A 250 -0.57 1.56 14.01
N SER A 251 -0.24 2.37 13.00
CA SER A 251 1.03 3.11 12.89
C SER A 251 1.43 3.85 14.16
N LYS A 252 0.47 4.44 14.88
CA LYS A 252 0.74 5.36 16.02
C LYS A 252 0.60 4.71 17.38
N TYR A 253 -0.09 3.58 17.47
CA TYR A 253 -0.36 2.87 18.72
C TYR A 253 0.55 1.66 18.90
N ALA A 254 0.65 0.82 17.85
CA ALA A 254 1.38 -0.44 17.85
C ALA A 254 2.77 -0.34 17.21
N GLY A 255 3.16 0.85 16.72
CA GLY A 255 4.44 1.03 16.01
C GLY A 255 4.45 0.58 14.55
N PHE A 256 3.28 0.40 13.91
CA PHE A 256 3.20 -0.23 12.58
C PHE A 256 3.59 0.69 11.40
N THR A 257 4.43 1.71 11.61
CA THR A 257 4.82 2.66 10.55
C THR A 257 5.54 1.98 9.39
N GLY A 258 6.40 0.99 9.68
CA GLY A 258 7.03 0.11 8.69
C GLY A 258 6.34 -1.24 8.46
N VAL A 259 5.50 -1.71 9.41
CA VAL A 259 4.74 -2.96 9.27
C VAL A 259 3.58 -2.83 8.27
N ARG A 260 2.99 -1.62 8.18
CA ARG A 260 1.85 -1.26 7.32
C ARG A 260 0.54 -1.94 7.71
N LEU A 261 -0.25 -1.28 8.57
CA LEU A 261 -1.65 -1.64 8.79
C LEU A 261 -2.51 -0.44 9.21
N GLY A 262 -3.78 -0.45 8.80
CA GLY A 262 -4.85 0.39 9.32
C GLY A 262 -6.22 -0.11 8.89
N TRP A 263 -7.23 0.73 9.04
CA TRP A 263 -8.58 0.41 8.60
C TRP A 263 -9.37 1.66 8.23
N THR A 264 -10.42 1.45 7.46
CA THR A 264 -11.43 2.45 7.11
C THR A 264 -12.82 1.89 7.42
N VAL A 265 -13.68 2.70 8.02
CA VAL A 265 -15.08 2.41 8.32
C VAL A 265 -15.96 3.20 7.37
N VAL A 266 -16.77 2.51 6.56
CA VAL A 266 -17.75 3.12 5.65
C VAL A 266 -19.14 2.59 6.01
N PRO A 267 -19.92 3.32 6.85
CA PRO A 267 -21.19 2.83 7.35
C PRO A 267 -22.21 2.55 6.24
N LYS A 268 -23.01 1.48 6.39
CA LYS A 268 -24.13 1.14 5.48
C LYS A 268 -25.15 2.28 5.29
N GLN A 269 -25.23 3.23 6.21
CA GLN A 269 -26.11 4.40 6.16
C GLN A 269 -25.56 5.55 5.29
N LEU A 270 -24.29 5.52 4.90
CA LEU A 270 -23.67 6.53 4.05
C LEU A 270 -23.97 6.25 2.57
N LEU A 271 -24.79 7.11 1.97
CA LEU A 271 -25.24 7.02 0.58
C LEU A 271 -24.78 8.24 -0.22
N PHE A 272 -24.54 8.05 -1.52
CA PHE A 272 -24.47 9.14 -2.48
C PHE A 272 -25.85 9.79 -2.70
N SER A 273 -25.89 10.94 -3.38
CA SER A 273 -27.12 11.72 -3.63
C SER A 273 -28.17 11.00 -4.50
N ASP A 274 -27.82 9.91 -5.18
CA ASP A 274 -28.73 9.02 -5.92
C ASP A 274 -29.25 7.85 -5.07
N GLY A 275 -28.80 7.72 -3.82
CA GLY A 275 -29.12 6.62 -2.92
C GLY A 275 -28.18 5.41 -3.02
N PHE A 276 -27.11 5.44 -3.83
CA PHE A 276 -26.18 4.33 -3.93
C PHE A 276 -25.23 4.27 -2.70
N PRO A 277 -25.03 3.11 -2.04
CA PRO A 277 -24.18 3.03 -0.85
C PRO A 277 -22.68 3.22 -1.15
N VAL A 278 -22.05 4.19 -0.49
CA VAL A 278 -20.62 4.52 -0.69
C VAL A 278 -19.71 3.34 -0.39
N ALA A 279 -20.08 2.51 0.59
CA ALA A 279 -19.37 1.28 0.95
C ALA A 279 -19.23 0.28 -0.23
N LYS A 280 -20.17 0.27 -1.20
CA LYS A 280 -20.10 -0.63 -2.35
C LYS A 280 -19.03 -0.21 -3.35
N ASP A 281 -18.90 1.08 -3.63
CA ASP A 281 -17.85 1.57 -4.53
C ASP A 281 -16.49 1.62 -3.83
N PHE A 282 -16.41 1.94 -2.53
CA PHE A 282 -15.15 1.78 -1.80
C PHE A 282 -14.67 0.31 -1.78
N ASN A 283 -15.57 -0.65 -1.53
CA ASN A 283 -15.25 -2.07 -1.69
C ASN A 283 -14.76 -2.40 -3.12
N ARG A 284 -15.41 -1.85 -4.15
CA ARG A 284 -14.99 -2.01 -5.55
C ARG A 284 -13.59 -1.46 -5.79
N ILE A 285 -13.21 -0.31 -5.21
CA ILE A 285 -11.85 0.24 -5.29
C ILE A 285 -10.85 -0.69 -4.57
N VAL A 286 -11.16 -1.16 -3.37
CA VAL A 286 -10.29 -2.08 -2.59
C VAL A 286 -10.05 -3.41 -3.35
N CYS A 287 -11.11 -4.05 -3.82
CA CYS A 287 -11.02 -5.27 -4.63
C CYS A 287 -10.33 -5.02 -5.99
N THR A 288 -10.50 -3.84 -6.61
CA THR A 288 -9.86 -3.54 -7.91
C THR A 288 -8.38 -3.22 -7.77
N CYS A 289 -7.99 -2.37 -6.82
CA CYS A 289 -6.67 -1.73 -6.81
C CYS A 289 -5.69 -2.30 -5.78
N PHE A 290 -6.14 -3.07 -4.78
CA PHE A 290 -5.31 -3.43 -3.62
C PHE A 290 -5.25 -4.93 -3.26
N ASN A 291 -6.34 -5.68 -3.40
CA ASN A 291 -6.45 -7.10 -2.97
C ASN A 291 -6.28 -7.36 -1.44
N GLY A 292 -6.31 -6.33 -0.58
CA GLY A 292 -6.26 -6.49 0.88
C GLY A 292 -4.84 -6.65 1.48
N ALA A 293 -4.72 -6.31 2.76
CA ALA A 293 -3.43 -6.14 3.45
C ALA A 293 -2.70 -7.46 3.78
N SER A 294 -1.38 -7.36 4.01
CA SER A 294 -0.51 -8.48 4.39
C SER A 294 -1.05 -9.28 5.59
N ASN A 295 -1.23 -10.60 5.43
CA ASN A 295 -1.76 -11.48 6.47
C ASN A 295 -0.86 -11.60 7.73
N ILE A 296 0.45 -11.35 7.59
CA ILE A 296 1.37 -11.24 8.73
C ILE A 296 1.06 -9.96 9.53
N SER A 297 0.90 -8.83 8.84
CA SER A 297 0.55 -7.55 9.47
C SER A 297 -0.82 -7.63 10.14
N GLN A 298 -1.81 -8.28 9.50
CA GLN A 298 -3.14 -8.51 10.08
C GLN A 298 -3.10 -9.37 11.35
N ALA A 299 -2.28 -10.42 11.42
CA ALA A 299 -2.09 -11.20 12.65
C ALA A 299 -1.46 -10.36 13.78
N GLY A 300 -0.55 -9.45 13.45
CA GLY A 300 -0.05 -8.44 14.39
C GLY A 300 -1.17 -7.49 14.86
N GLY A 301 -2.01 -6.99 13.94
CA GLY A 301 -3.16 -6.14 14.25
C GLY A 301 -4.18 -6.83 15.17
N LEU A 302 -4.44 -8.12 14.98
CA LEU A 302 -5.32 -8.90 15.85
C LEU A 302 -4.71 -9.07 17.25
N ALA A 303 -3.39 -9.31 17.34
CA ALA A 303 -2.69 -9.39 18.62
C ALA A 303 -2.65 -8.05 19.37
N CYS A 304 -2.68 -6.91 18.66
CA CYS A 304 -2.84 -5.59 19.28
C CYS A 304 -4.18 -5.46 20.04
N LEU A 305 -5.22 -6.19 19.61
CA LEU A 305 -6.57 -6.10 20.16
C LEU A 305 -6.85 -7.16 21.24
N SER A 306 -5.86 -7.97 21.63
CA SER A 306 -5.97 -8.80 22.84
C SER A 306 -5.84 -7.94 24.10
N SER A 307 -6.30 -8.44 25.25
CA SER A 307 -6.14 -7.79 26.56
C SER A 307 -4.68 -7.41 26.86
N GLU A 308 -3.75 -8.28 26.49
CA GLU A 308 -2.31 -8.13 26.66
C GLU A 308 -1.73 -7.12 25.66
N GLY A 309 -2.16 -7.18 24.38
CA GLY A 309 -1.75 -6.24 23.35
C GLY A 309 -2.22 -4.81 23.63
N LEU A 310 -3.48 -4.65 24.04
CA LEU A 310 -4.05 -3.37 24.47
C LEU A 310 -3.30 -2.82 25.67
N LYS A 311 -3.01 -3.64 26.69
CA LYS A 311 -2.22 -3.23 27.86
C LYS A 311 -0.81 -2.76 27.45
N ALA A 312 -0.11 -3.52 26.61
CA ALA A 312 1.23 -3.17 26.17
C ALA A 312 1.27 -1.92 25.29
N MET A 313 0.27 -1.70 24.42
CA MET A 313 0.14 -0.43 23.68
C MET A 313 -0.11 0.76 24.59
N HIS A 314 -0.92 0.62 25.65
CA HIS A 314 -1.13 1.72 26.61
C HIS A 314 0.15 2.06 27.40
N GLU A 315 0.99 1.06 27.73
CA GLU A 315 2.31 1.29 28.35
C GLU A 315 3.25 2.06 27.41
N VAL A 316 3.29 1.68 26.12
CA VAL A 316 4.05 2.38 25.08
C VAL A 316 3.53 3.80 24.82
N ILE A 317 2.21 4.01 24.78
CA ILE A 317 1.58 5.33 24.67
C ILE A 317 1.90 6.20 25.90
N GLY A 318 1.92 5.60 27.10
CA GLY A 318 2.35 6.27 28.33
C GLY A 318 3.77 6.82 28.24
N PHE A 319 4.71 6.02 27.72
CA PHE A 319 6.09 6.46 27.45
C PHE A 319 6.14 7.62 26.45
N TYR A 320 5.38 7.57 25.35
CA TYR A 320 5.35 8.68 24.40
C TYR A 320 4.77 9.96 25.01
N LYS A 321 3.70 9.86 25.79
CA LYS A 321 3.12 11.01 26.51
C LYS A 321 4.12 11.61 27.50
N GLU A 322 4.87 10.81 28.24
CA GLU A 322 5.88 11.32 29.16
C GLU A 322 7.03 12.04 28.45
N ASN A 323 7.53 11.49 27.33
CA ASN A 323 8.49 12.20 26.48
C ASN A 323 7.94 13.52 25.94
N THR A 324 6.61 13.59 25.75
CA THR A 324 5.92 14.76 25.22
C THR A 324 5.73 15.83 26.31
N ASN A 325 5.38 15.44 27.55
CA ASN A 325 5.39 16.30 28.73
C ASN A 325 6.73 17.02 28.90
N ILE A 326 7.84 16.27 28.87
CA ILE A 326 9.21 16.81 29.00
C ILE A 326 9.50 17.87 27.94
N ILE A 327 9.04 17.67 26.69
CA ILE A 327 9.21 18.66 25.61
C ILE A 327 8.35 19.90 25.88
N VAL A 328 7.10 19.76 26.31
CA VAL A 328 6.21 20.87 26.67
C VAL A 328 6.82 21.72 27.78
N GLU A 329 7.15 21.11 28.93
CA GLU A 329 7.77 21.78 30.09
C GLU A 329 9.08 22.49 29.70
N THR A 330 9.89 21.88 28.84
CA THR A 330 11.13 22.49 28.32
C THR A 330 10.85 23.78 27.56
N PHE A 331 9.90 23.80 26.62
CA PHE A 331 9.61 25.00 25.84
C PHE A 331 8.82 26.06 26.62
N GLU A 332 7.96 25.66 27.56
CA GLU A 332 7.26 26.59 28.46
C GLU A 332 8.22 27.26 29.46
N SER A 333 9.19 26.52 30.01
CA SER A 333 10.22 27.09 30.90
C SER A 333 11.16 28.08 30.20
N LEU A 334 11.28 27.98 28.87
CA LEU A 334 11.97 28.93 28.00
C LEU A 334 11.08 30.13 27.57
N GLY A 335 9.83 30.18 28.02
CA GLY A 335 8.89 31.27 27.76
C GLY A 335 8.15 31.20 26.42
N PHE A 336 8.21 30.08 25.70
CA PHE A 336 7.45 29.89 24.46
C PHE A 336 6.01 29.45 24.74
N LYS A 337 5.08 29.80 23.85
CA LYS A 337 3.74 29.20 23.87
C LYS A 337 3.77 27.84 23.17
N VAL A 338 3.21 26.85 23.83
CA VAL A 338 3.20 25.45 23.39
C VAL A 338 1.76 24.97 23.24
N TYR A 339 1.51 24.14 22.23
CA TYR A 339 0.21 23.55 21.93
C TYR A 339 0.34 22.05 21.63
N GLY A 340 -0.76 21.32 21.81
CA GLY A 340 -0.80 19.87 21.59
C GLY A 340 -0.28 19.08 22.78
N GLY A 341 0.44 17.99 22.49
CA GLY A 341 1.15 17.14 23.44
C GLY A 341 0.32 16.25 24.37
N LYS A 342 -0.82 16.74 24.85
CA LYS A 342 -1.71 16.01 25.79
C LYS A 342 -2.42 14.81 25.15
N ASN A 343 -2.97 15.04 23.96
CA ASN A 343 -3.84 14.10 23.23
C ASN A 343 -3.22 13.57 21.93
N ALA A 344 -1.94 13.86 21.66
CA ALA A 344 -1.15 13.33 20.54
C ALA A 344 0.35 13.43 20.86
N PRO A 345 1.23 12.59 20.29
CA PRO A 345 2.68 12.62 20.53
C PRO A 345 3.41 13.77 19.80
N TYR A 346 2.70 14.88 19.54
CA TYR A 346 3.18 16.03 18.77
C TYR A 346 3.08 17.30 19.60
N VAL A 347 4.20 18.01 19.69
CA VAL A 347 4.28 19.34 20.30
C VAL A 347 4.39 20.38 19.20
N TRP A 348 3.57 21.43 19.29
CA TRP A 348 3.48 22.52 18.32
C TRP A 348 3.86 23.84 19.00
N VAL A 349 5.08 24.32 18.74
CA VAL A 349 5.69 25.45 19.46
C VAL A 349 5.63 26.73 18.61
N HIS A 350 5.23 27.84 19.23
CA HIS A 350 4.99 29.12 18.56
C HIS A 350 6.16 30.10 18.74
N PHE A 351 6.68 30.61 17.62
CA PHE A 351 7.75 31.60 17.51
C PHE A 351 7.22 32.86 16.79
N PRO A 352 6.40 33.69 17.46
CA PRO A 352 5.68 34.79 16.83
C PRO A 352 6.61 35.78 16.12
N GLY A 353 6.25 36.16 14.89
CA GLY A 353 7.01 37.12 14.08
C GLY A 353 8.32 36.57 13.47
N ARG A 354 8.58 35.26 13.55
CA ARG A 354 9.75 34.61 12.94
C ARG A 354 9.32 33.63 11.84
N SER A 355 10.17 33.40 10.83
CA SER A 355 9.89 32.35 9.85
C SER A 355 10.12 30.95 10.41
N SER A 356 9.22 30.01 10.12
CA SER A 356 9.36 28.61 10.54
C SER A 356 10.63 27.97 9.97
N TRP A 357 11.05 28.36 8.77
CA TRP A 357 12.27 27.85 8.12
C TRP A 357 13.57 28.41 8.70
N ASP A 358 13.53 29.63 9.26
CA ASP A 358 14.67 30.23 9.95
C ASP A 358 14.84 29.61 11.34
N VAL A 359 13.75 29.41 12.07
CA VAL A 359 13.76 28.73 13.38
C VAL A 359 14.24 27.28 13.22
N PHE A 360 13.77 26.54 12.20
CA PHE A 360 14.30 25.21 11.87
C PHE A 360 15.82 25.23 11.66
N SER A 361 16.33 26.17 10.86
CA SER A 361 17.76 26.25 10.56
C SER A 361 18.58 26.66 11.78
N GLU A 362 18.09 27.59 12.61
CA GLU A 362 18.76 28.00 13.84
C GLU A 362 18.87 26.85 14.85
N ILE A 363 17.79 26.08 15.06
CA ILE A 363 17.81 24.92 15.97
C ILE A 363 18.81 23.88 15.47
N LEU A 364 18.75 23.53 14.17
CA LEU A 364 19.67 22.56 13.57
C LEU A 364 21.13 23.02 13.68
N GLU A 365 21.43 24.27 13.34
CA GLU A 365 22.80 24.78 13.38
C GLU A 365 23.39 24.93 14.79
N LYS A 366 22.57 25.27 15.79
CA LYS A 366 23.04 25.47 17.18
C LYS A 366 23.06 24.22 18.04
N THR A 367 22.22 23.23 17.75
CA THR A 367 21.99 22.08 18.66
C THR A 367 22.12 20.71 17.98
N HIS A 368 22.32 20.65 16.66
CA HIS A 368 22.26 19.43 15.85
C HIS A 368 20.88 18.73 15.88
N VAL A 369 19.82 19.40 16.37
CA VAL A 369 18.46 18.85 16.43
C VAL A 369 17.69 19.18 15.15
N VAL A 370 17.13 18.17 14.49
CA VAL A 370 16.24 18.33 13.32
C VAL A 370 14.78 18.36 13.79
N THR A 371 14.10 19.49 13.65
CA THR A 371 12.65 19.62 13.89
C THR A 371 11.87 19.56 12.57
N THR A 372 10.59 19.97 12.54
CA THR A 372 9.85 20.19 11.29
C THR A 372 9.20 21.59 11.27
N PRO A 373 9.48 22.44 10.27
CA PRO A 373 8.92 23.80 10.19
C PRO A 373 7.44 23.75 9.80
N GLY A 374 6.63 24.56 10.49
CA GLY A 374 5.17 24.46 10.48
C GLY A 374 4.50 24.77 9.13
N SER A 375 5.06 25.63 8.28
CA SER A 375 4.47 26.02 6.99
C SER A 375 4.34 24.87 5.98
N GLY A 376 5.07 23.76 6.17
CA GLY A 376 4.84 22.54 5.39
C GLY A 376 3.56 21.78 5.74
N PHE A 377 2.79 22.23 6.74
CA PHE A 377 1.44 21.74 7.09
C PHE A 377 0.31 22.68 6.63
N GLY A 378 0.63 23.70 5.84
CA GLY A 378 -0.30 24.73 5.38
C GLY A 378 0.06 26.14 5.90
N PRO A 379 -0.51 27.21 5.31
CA PRO A 379 -0.16 28.60 5.65
C PRO A 379 -0.44 28.97 7.11
N GLY A 380 -1.38 28.32 7.79
CA GLY A 380 -1.62 28.46 9.22
C GLY A 380 -0.45 28.03 10.11
N GLY A 381 0.58 27.36 9.56
CA GLY A 381 1.77 26.91 10.28
C GLY A 381 3.02 27.78 10.15
N GLU A 382 2.96 28.94 9.49
CA GLU A 382 4.11 29.87 9.52
C GLU A 382 4.22 30.57 10.89
N GLY A 383 5.44 30.63 11.44
CA GLY A 383 5.69 31.01 12.83
C GLY A 383 5.68 29.84 13.83
N PHE A 384 5.56 28.58 13.37
CA PHE A 384 5.48 27.40 14.23
C PHE A 384 6.50 26.31 13.87
N VAL A 385 6.78 25.42 14.83
CA VAL A 385 7.61 24.22 14.65
C VAL A 385 6.93 23.01 15.31
N ARG A 386 6.88 21.87 14.60
CA ARG A 386 6.46 20.58 15.16
C ARG A 386 7.67 19.79 15.67
N ILE A 387 7.50 19.16 16.83
CA ILE A 387 8.52 18.36 17.52
C ILE A 387 7.90 17.03 18.00
N ALA A 388 8.59 15.91 17.75
CA ALA A 388 8.24 14.54 18.16
C ALA A 388 9.51 13.68 18.26
N ARG A 389 9.73 12.90 19.34
CA ARG A 389 11.04 12.26 19.65
C ARG A 389 11.42 11.08 18.72
N ARG A 390 12.72 10.75 18.60
CA ARG A 390 13.27 9.49 18.01
C ARG A 390 14.56 9.01 18.72
N ARG A 391 14.91 7.72 18.54
CA ARG A 391 16.13 6.97 18.93
C ARG A 391 16.48 5.96 17.80
N ASP A 392 17.73 5.45 17.69
CA ASP A 392 18.23 4.56 16.61
C ASP A 392 19.19 3.44 17.13
N ALA A 393 19.21 2.20 16.57
CA ALA A 393 20.17 1.08 16.87
C ALA A 393 20.17 -0.10 15.83
N HIS A 394 21.06 -1.12 15.92
CA HIS A 394 21.25 -2.33 15.01
C HIS A 394 21.96 -3.55 15.71
N LEU A 395 21.90 -4.88 15.38
CA LEU A 395 21.10 -5.79 14.48
C LEU A 395 21.49 -7.34 14.55
N GLN A 396 20.51 -8.30 14.57
CA GLN A 396 20.53 -9.75 14.11
C GLN A 396 21.30 -10.89 14.90
N LYS A 397 21.16 -12.26 14.74
CA LYS A 397 20.16 -13.32 14.28
C LYS A 397 20.70 -14.79 14.53
N TYR A 398 19.84 -15.83 14.67
CA TYR A 398 20.09 -17.31 14.46
C TYR A 398 18.72 -18.11 14.24
N PRO A 399 18.65 -19.46 13.98
CA PRO A 399 17.47 -20.19 13.38
C PRO A 399 16.94 -21.47 14.18
N ASP A 400 15.93 -22.35 13.89
CA ASP A 400 14.82 -22.72 12.91
C ASP A 400 13.61 -23.35 13.73
N ALA A 401 12.56 -24.16 13.38
CA ALA A 401 11.95 -24.99 12.27
C ALA A 401 10.46 -25.39 12.67
N GLN A 402 9.52 -26.21 12.10
CA GLN A 402 9.14 -26.85 10.80
C GLN A 402 7.67 -27.48 10.83
N VAL A 403 7.18 -28.14 9.74
CA VAL A 403 6.03 -29.13 9.56
C VAL A 403 4.61 -28.62 9.08
N ILE A 404 3.86 -29.35 8.20
CA ILE A 404 3.14 -28.83 6.97
C ILE A 404 1.79 -29.59 6.51
N SER A 405 0.64 -28.99 6.00
CA SER A 405 -0.59 -29.65 5.33
C SER A 405 -1.58 -28.84 4.37
N LEU A 406 -1.80 -29.17 3.05
CA LEU A 406 -1.98 -28.31 1.80
C LEU A 406 -3.35 -27.70 1.31
N GLY A 407 -3.32 -26.69 0.38
CA GLY A 407 -4.45 -26.32 -0.54
C GLY A 407 -4.32 -25.14 -1.56
N HIS A 408 -4.98 -25.27 -2.74
CA HIS A 408 -5.35 -24.29 -3.82
C HIS A 408 -4.33 -23.61 -4.77
N GLY A 409 -4.71 -23.52 -6.07
CA GLY A 409 -3.94 -23.09 -7.26
C GLY A 409 -3.59 -21.60 -7.40
N ASP A 410 -3.37 -20.93 -6.27
CA ASP A 410 -2.25 -20.00 -6.14
C ASP A 410 -0.91 -20.77 -6.33
N THR A 411 0.20 -20.21 -5.87
CA THR A 411 1.24 -21.08 -5.30
C THR A 411 0.63 -21.87 -4.13
N THR A 412 0.23 -23.12 -4.36
CA THR A 412 -0.18 -24.12 -3.34
C THR A 412 0.90 -24.31 -2.28
N GLU A 413 2.15 -24.41 -2.74
CA GLU A 413 3.29 -24.67 -1.89
C GLU A 413 3.48 -23.56 -0.86
N THR A 414 3.71 -23.97 0.38
CA THR A 414 4.16 -23.07 1.44
C THR A 414 5.38 -22.28 1.00
N ILE A 415 5.48 -21.06 1.54
CA ILE A 415 6.69 -20.25 1.45
C ILE A 415 7.86 -21.08 2.01
N PRO A 416 8.95 -21.29 1.24
CA PRO A 416 10.09 -22.07 1.69
C PRO A 416 10.68 -21.55 3.02
N GLU A 417 11.13 -22.48 3.87
CA GLU A 417 11.56 -22.21 5.25
C GLU A 417 12.65 -21.14 5.36
N VAL A 418 13.57 -21.04 4.39
CA VAL A 418 14.60 -19.99 4.34
C VAL A 418 14.01 -18.57 4.22
N ILE A 419 12.84 -18.44 3.58
CA ILE A 419 12.12 -17.18 3.37
C ILE A 419 11.23 -16.87 4.57
N THR A 420 10.47 -17.83 5.11
CA THR A 420 9.67 -17.61 6.33
C THR A 420 10.53 -17.34 7.54
N SER A 421 11.67 -18.04 7.68
CA SER A 421 12.71 -17.73 8.66
C SER A 421 13.15 -16.26 8.60
N ALA A 422 13.25 -15.67 7.41
CA ALA A 422 13.66 -14.28 7.28
C ALA A 422 12.55 -13.32 7.74
N MET A 423 11.28 -13.62 7.42
CA MET A 423 10.11 -12.86 7.87
C MET A 423 9.85 -13.01 9.38
N GLU A 424 10.03 -14.21 9.93
CA GLU A 424 9.91 -14.50 11.36
C GLU A 424 10.99 -13.75 12.14
N LYS A 425 12.26 -13.88 11.75
CA LYS A 425 13.39 -13.19 12.40
C LYS A 425 13.30 -11.66 12.21
N ARG A 426 12.69 -11.17 11.12
CA ARG A 426 12.36 -9.75 10.96
C ARG A 426 11.27 -9.33 11.93
N SER A 427 10.20 -10.12 12.07
CA SER A 427 9.09 -9.89 13.01
C SER A 427 9.58 -9.84 14.46
N GLN A 428 10.32 -10.86 14.90
CA GLN A 428 10.95 -10.93 16.23
C GLN A 428 11.85 -9.71 16.49
N ALA A 429 12.68 -9.31 15.52
CA ALA A 429 13.56 -8.16 15.68
C ALA A 429 12.81 -6.83 15.86
N LEU A 430 11.53 -6.72 15.52
CA LEU A 430 10.74 -5.51 15.77
C LEU A 430 10.46 -5.25 17.26
N SER A 431 10.66 -6.24 18.17
CA SER A 431 10.61 -6.05 19.62
C SER A 431 11.97 -5.71 20.25
N THR A 432 13.00 -5.48 19.43
CA THR A 432 14.27 -4.88 19.87
C THR A 432 14.47 -3.50 19.25
N LEU A 433 15.19 -2.61 19.95
CA LEU A 433 15.58 -1.29 19.42
C LEU A 433 16.44 -1.41 18.16
N GLU A 434 17.09 -2.56 17.96
CA GLU A 434 18.01 -2.84 16.86
C GLU A 434 17.32 -3.27 15.56
N GLY A 435 16.18 -3.95 15.67
CA GLY A 435 15.41 -4.39 14.50
C GLY A 435 14.22 -3.48 14.18
N TYR A 436 13.73 -2.69 15.14
CA TYR A 436 12.70 -1.70 14.88
C TYR A 436 13.21 -0.62 13.89
N SER A 437 12.50 -0.44 12.76
CA SER A 437 12.98 0.40 11.66
C SER A 437 12.09 1.62 11.31
N GLY A 438 10.99 1.83 12.01
CA GLY A 438 10.06 2.94 11.76
C GLY A 438 9.53 2.99 10.31
N TYR A 439 9.30 4.19 9.78
CA TYR A 439 9.01 4.38 8.35
C TYR A 439 10.24 4.04 7.49
N GLY A 440 10.10 3.04 6.62
CA GLY A 440 11.12 2.68 5.62
C GLY A 440 11.28 3.72 4.49
N PRO A 441 12.26 3.54 3.58
CA PRO A 441 12.43 4.42 2.43
C PRO A 441 11.23 4.36 1.48
N ALA A 442 10.90 5.48 0.84
CA ALA A 442 9.75 5.62 -0.06
C ALA A 442 9.73 4.68 -1.27
N GLN A 443 10.88 4.13 -1.66
CA GLN A 443 11.06 3.20 -2.77
C GLN A 443 11.22 1.74 -2.30
N GLY A 444 11.18 1.48 -0.99
CA GLY A 444 11.57 0.19 -0.39
C GLY A 444 13.02 0.16 0.13
N GLU A 445 13.30 -0.86 0.94
CA GLU A 445 14.59 -1.09 1.58
C GLU A 445 15.67 -1.41 0.53
N LYS A 446 16.83 -0.74 0.61
CA LYS A 446 17.95 -0.87 -0.33
C LYS A 446 18.39 -2.33 -0.58
N PRO A 447 18.50 -3.23 0.43
CA PRO A 447 18.88 -4.62 0.17
C PRO A 447 17.95 -5.35 -0.79
N LEU A 448 16.64 -5.07 -0.76
CA LEU A 448 15.68 -5.66 -1.68
C LEU A 448 15.83 -5.08 -3.10
N ARG A 449 15.93 -3.75 -3.22
CA ARG A 449 16.15 -3.09 -4.52
C ARG A 449 17.42 -3.58 -5.21
N ALA A 450 18.52 -3.69 -4.47
CA ALA A 450 19.79 -4.20 -4.97
C ALA A 450 19.70 -5.68 -5.39
N ALA A 451 19.01 -6.52 -4.61
CA ALA A 451 18.80 -7.93 -4.96
C ALA A 451 17.91 -8.12 -6.19
N ILE A 452 16.87 -7.28 -6.36
CA ILE A 452 16.03 -7.29 -7.57
C ILE A 452 16.86 -6.88 -8.79
N ALA A 453 17.64 -5.79 -8.70
CA ALA A 453 18.51 -5.33 -9.79
C ALA A 453 19.47 -6.45 -10.25
N SER A 454 20.19 -7.08 -9.32
CA SER A 454 21.16 -8.13 -9.64
C SER A 454 20.56 -9.48 -10.02
N THR A 455 19.28 -9.74 -9.72
CA THR A 455 18.62 -11.01 -10.10
C THR A 455 17.87 -10.93 -11.42
N PHE A 456 17.20 -9.79 -11.70
CA PHE A 456 16.31 -9.65 -12.86
C PHE A 456 16.86 -8.75 -13.97
N TYR A 457 17.78 -7.83 -13.65
CA TYR A 457 18.24 -6.80 -14.58
C TYR A 457 19.76 -6.67 -14.70
N ASP A 458 20.51 -7.68 -14.26
CA ASP A 458 21.96 -7.73 -14.39
C ASP A 458 22.39 -7.57 -15.85
N ASN A 459 23.41 -6.73 -16.07
CA ASN A 459 23.86 -6.25 -17.39
C ASN A 459 22.82 -5.55 -18.29
N LEU A 460 21.53 -5.45 -17.89
CA LEU A 460 20.50 -4.71 -18.62
C LEU A 460 20.55 -3.20 -18.33
N GLY A 461 21.28 -2.77 -17.29
CA GLY A 461 21.47 -1.36 -16.92
C GLY A 461 20.18 -0.69 -16.43
N ILE A 462 19.47 -1.41 -15.57
CA ILE A 462 18.47 -0.92 -14.61
C ILE A 462 19.13 -1.09 -13.24
N GLU A 463 19.32 0.00 -12.51
CA GLU A 463 20.03 -0.01 -11.24
C GLU A 463 19.06 -0.08 -10.05
N GLU A 464 19.59 -0.25 -8.83
CA GLU A 464 18.77 -0.26 -7.61
C GLU A 464 17.83 0.96 -7.50
N ASP A 465 18.26 2.15 -7.94
CA ASP A 465 17.50 3.40 -7.86
C ASP A 465 16.48 3.59 -9.00
N ASP A 466 16.49 2.72 -10.02
CA ASP A 466 15.42 2.62 -11.03
C ASP A 466 14.26 1.72 -10.54
N ILE A 467 14.37 1.09 -9.35
CA ILE A 467 13.42 0.11 -8.79
C ILE A 467 12.65 0.68 -7.60
N ILE A 468 11.34 0.43 -7.55
CA ILE A 468 10.42 0.83 -6.48
C ILE A 468 9.60 -0.38 -6.02
N VAL A 469 9.52 -0.60 -4.70
CA VAL A 469 8.88 -1.77 -4.07
C VAL A 469 7.48 -1.43 -3.55
N SER A 470 6.53 -2.35 -3.76
CA SER A 470 5.10 -2.20 -3.47
C SER A 470 4.48 -3.46 -2.87
N ASP A 471 3.21 -3.40 -2.46
CA ASP A 471 2.44 -4.59 -2.03
C ASP A 471 2.08 -5.54 -3.19
N GLY A 472 2.34 -5.15 -4.45
CA GLY A 472 2.15 -5.99 -5.63
C GLY A 472 1.87 -5.22 -6.93
N ALA A 473 2.15 -5.84 -8.07
CA ALA A 473 1.99 -5.25 -9.41
C ALA A 473 0.59 -4.66 -9.71
N LYS A 474 -0.49 -5.16 -9.06
CA LYS A 474 -1.85 -4.60 -9.21
C LYS A 474 -1.97 -3.19 -8.61
N CYS A 475 -1.32 -2.96 -7.47
CA CYS A 475 -1.21 -1.65 -6.84
C CYS A 475 -0.39 -0.72 -7.75
N ASP A 476 0.74 -1.21 -8.27
CA ASP A 476 1.63 -0.43 -9.13
C ASP A 476 0.98 -0.04 -10.47
N ILE A 477 0.22 -0.92 -11.10
CA ILE A 477 -0.52 -0.58 -12.32
C ILE A 477 -1.57 0.51 -12.04
N SER A 478 -2.22 0.48 -10.88
CA SER A 478 -3.13 1.55 -10.43
C SER A 478 -2.35 2.86 -10.14
N CYS A 479 -1.15 2.78 -9.56
CA CYS A 479 -0.25 3.92 -9.38
C CYS A 479 0.20 4.53 -10.72
N LEU A 480 0.54 3.71 -11.70
CA LEU A 480 0.97 4.13 -13.04
C LEU A 480 -0.18 4.81 -13.80
N GLN A 481 -1.41 4.30 -13.67
CA GLN A 481 -2.59 4.96 -14.24
C GLN A 481 -2.81 6.34 -13.63
N LEU A 482 -2.58 6.52 -12.33
CA LEU A 482 -2.50 7.87 -11.77
C LEU A 482 -1.39 8.67 -12.47
N VAL A 483 -0.13 8.20 -12.50
CA VAL A 483 1.04 8.90 -13.10
C VAL A 483 0.78 9.48 -14.50
N PHE A 484 -0.02 8.80 -15.33
CA PHE A 484 -0.35 9.26 -16.69
C PHE A 484 -1.59 10.18 -16.76
N GLY A 485 -2.41 10.22 -15.71
CA GLY A 485 -3.65 10.99 -15.63
C GLY A 485 -4.84 10.32 -16.35
N SER A 486 -6.01 10.95 -16.30
CA SER A 486 -7.25 10.42 -16.90
C SER A 486 -7.30 10.53 -18.42
N ASN A 487 -6.55 11.48 -19.02
CA ASN A 487 -6.60 11.80 -20.46
C ASN A 487 -5.85 10.82 -21.38
N VAL A 488 -5.62 9.57 -20.95
CA VAL A 488 -4.95 8.54 -21.76
C VAL A 488 -5.90 7.44 -22.24
N THR A 489 -5.56 6.85 -23.38
CA THR A 489 -6.19 5.64 -23.90
C THR A 489 -5.30 4.44 -23.65
N MET A 490 -5.76 3.49 -22.84
CA MET A 490 -5.05 2.26 -22.56
C MET A 490 -5.46 1.16 -23.56
N ALA A 491 -4.56 0.81 -24.47
CA ALA A 491 -4.71 -0.38 -25.32
C ALA A 491 -4.39 -1.64 -24.52
N VAL A 492 -5.28 -2.64 -24.57
CA VAL A 492 -5.13 -3.90 -23.82
C VAL A 492 -5.34 -5.09 -24.76
N GLN A 493 -4.43 -6.05 -24.71
CA GLN A 493 -4.57 -7.32 -25.44
C GLN A 493 -5.81 -8.11 -25.00
N SER A 494 -6.30 -9.00 -25.85
CA SER A 494 -7.41 -9.90 -25.51
C SER A 494 -6.99 -11.36 -25.77
N PRO A 495 -6.92 -12.23 -24.74
CA PRO A 495 -7.25 -12.00 -23.33
C PRO A 495 -6.16 -11.27 -22.53
N SER A 496 -6.57 -10.63 -21.42
CA SER A 496 -5.70 -10.00 -20.42
C SER A 496 -6.14 -10.34 -19.00
N TYR A 497 -5.34 -9.95 -18.00
CA TYR A 497 -5.81 -9.88 -16.62
C TYR A 497 -6.91 -8.79 -16.53
N PRO A 498 -8.11 -9.06 -15.97
CA PRO A 498 -9.21 -8.09 -15.97
C PRO A 498 -8.91 -6.80 -15.20
N ALA A 499 -8.01 -6.88 -14.21
CA ALA A 499 -7.67 -5.75 -13.34
C ALA A 499 -7.16 -4.53 -14.12
N TYR A 500 -6.43 -4.71 -15.23
CA TYR A 500 -5.89 -3.60 -16.01
C TYR A 500 -7.02 -2.67 -16.50
N VAL A 501 -8.06 -3.25 -17.10
CA VAL A 501 -9.24 -2.53 -17.63
C VAL A 501 -10.14 -2.04 -16.49
N GLN A 502 -10.29 -2.82 -15.42
CA GLN A 502 -11.07 -2.39 -14.26
C GLN A 502 -10.46 -1.16 -13.59
N SER A 503 -9.13 -1.13 -13.41
CA SER A 503 -8.44 -0.01 -12.79
C SER A 503 -8.43 1.24 -13.69
N SER A 504 -8.26 1.09 -15.01
CA SER A 504 -8.33 2.27 -15.91
C SER A 504 -9.72 2.91 -15.94
N VAL A 505 -10.79 2.10 -15.94
CA VAL A 505 -12.18 2.60 -15.85
C VAL A 505 -12.43 3.30 -14.51
N VAL A 506 -11.86 2.77 -13.42
CA VAL A 506 -11.85 3.40 -12.09
C VAL A 506 -11.10 4.74 -12.09
N MET A 507 -9.99 4.87 -12.82
CA MET A 507 -9.21 6.11 -12.97
C MET A 507 -9.76 7.06 -14.06
N GLY A 508 -10.97 6.81 -14.58
CA GLY A 508 -11.61 7.65 -15.61
C GLY A 508 -10.97 7.60 -17.01
N GLN A 509 -10.07 6.64 -17.26
CA GLN A 509 -9.37 6.46 -18.53
C GLN A 509 -10.17 5.62 -19.53
N THR A 510 -9.88 5.79 -20.83
CA THR A 510 -10.49 4.98 -21.89
C THR A 510 -9.70 3.68 -22.12
N ALA A 511 -10.31 2.52 -21.88
CA ALA A 511 -9.73 1.22 -22.22
C ALA A 511 -10.20 0.72 -23.59
N GLN A 512 -9.30 0.18 -24.41
CA GLN A 512 -9.62 -0.43 -25.69
C GLN A 512 -9.06 -1.86 -25.78
N TYR A 513 -9.95 -2.85 -25.86
CA TYR A 513 -9.59 -4.24 -26.12
C TYR A 513 -9.17 -4.43 -27.58
N GLN A 514 -7.90 -4.72 -27.79
CA GLN A 514 -7.33 -5.07 -29.09
C GLN A 514 -7.54 -6.57 -29.32
N LYS A 515 -8.57 -6.90 -30.11
CA LYS A 515 -8.97 -8.29 -30.41
C LYS A 515 -8.12 -8.93 -31.51
N ASP A 516 -7.72 -8.12 -32.49
CA ASP A 516 -7.09 -8.57 -33.73
C ASP A 516 -5.62 -8.10 -33.81
N ILE A 517 -4.87 -8.19 -32.70
CA ILE A 517 -3.41 -7.98 -32.72
C ILE A 517 -2.79 -9.13 -33.54
N PRO A 518 -2.19 -8.89 -34.73
CA PRO A 518 -1.73 -9.98 -35.60
C PRO A 518 -0.59 -10.81 -35.00
N TYR A 519 0.11 -10.24 -34.02
CA TYR A 519 1.35 -10.77 -33.44
C TYR A 519 1.15 -11.98 -32.51
N PHE A 520 -0.07 -12.29 -32.04
CA PHE A 520 -0.33 -13.38 -31.09
C PHE A 520 -1.36 -14.39 -31.61
N SER A 521 -1.02 -15.07 -32.71
CA SER A 521 -1.87 -16.05 -33.38
C SER A 521 -2.05 -17.37 -32.60
N ALA A 522 -2.86 -17.35 -31.54
CA ALA A 522 -3.66 -18.45 -30.97
C ALA A 522 -3.00 -19.82 -30.61
N HIS A 523 -1.72 -20.07 -30.86
CA HIS A 523 -1.10 -21.41 -30.78
C HIS A 523 0.23 -21.46 -30.02
N GLN A 524 0.69 -20.34 -29.44
CA GLN A 524 1.95 -20.27 -28.70
C GLN A 524 1.77 -19.61 -27.32
N THR A 525 2.63 -20.05 -26.41
CA THR A 525 2.89 -19.68 -25.01
C THR A 525 2.24 -18.45 -24.37
N THR A 526 2.01 -18.54 -23.06
CA THR A 526 1.73 -17.42 -22.13
C THR A 526 2.93 -16.49 -21.90
N ALA A 527 3.85 -16.43 -22.87
CA ALA A 527 5.11 -15.70 -22.85
C ALA A 527 5.38 -15.20 -24.27
N ALA A 528 5.77 -13.94 -24.39
CA ALA A 528 6.07 -13.30 -25.67
C ALA A 528 7.49 -13.63 -26.12
N THR A 529 7.67 -13.85 -27.43
CA THR A 529 8.99 -14.06 -28.04
C THR A 529 9.77 -12.75 -28.11
N ARG A 530 11.10 -12.87 -28.26
CA ARG A 530 11.98 -11.70 -28.48
C ARG A 530 11.57 -10.88 -29.71
N GLU A 531 11.05 -11.53 -30.75
CA GLU A 531 10.55 -10.85 -31.95
C GLU A 531 9.29 -10.03 -31.66
N GLN A 532 8.29 -10.62 -30.99
CA GLN A 532 7.04 -9.94 -30.61
C GLN A 532 7.30 -8.71 -29.72
N LEU A 533 8.20 -8.82 -28.73
CA LEU A 533 8.56 -7.67 -27.89
C LEU A 533 9.37 -6.62 -28.65
N THR A 534 10.22 -7.02 -29.60
CA THR A 534 10.93 -6.06 -30.48
C THR A 534 9.96 -5.26 -31.35
N GLN A 535 8.95 -5.93 -31.91
CA GLN A 535 7.88 -5.29 -32.69
C GLN A 535 7.04 -4.34 -31.81
N LEU A 536 6.72 -4.73 -30.57
CA LEU A 536 6.00 -3.89 -29.61
C LEU A 536 6.79 -2.64 -29.19
N VAL A 537 8.08 -2.79 -28.89
CA VAL A 537 8.98 -1.67 -28.53
C VAL A 537 9.15 -0.69 -29.69
N GLN A 538 9.28 -1.20 -30.93
CA GLN A 538 9.34 -0.36 -32.12
C GLN A 538 8.02 0.39 -32.35
N PHE A 539 6.88 -0.29 -32.27
CA PHE A 539 5.56 0.33 -32.36
C PHE A 539 5.37 1.44 -31.32
N ALA A 540 5.78 1.20 -30.07
CA ALA A 540 5.69 2.19 -29.00
C ALA A 540 6.54 3.44 -29.28
N LYS A 541 7.78 3.26 -29.77
CA LYS A 541 8.67 4.37 -30.18
C LYS A 541 8.11 5.16 -31.37
N ASP A 542 7.52 4.49 -32.35
CA ASP A 542 6.97 5.15 -33.55
C ASP A 542 5.67 5.93 -33.27
N ASN A 543 4.88 5.49 -32.28
CA ASN A 543 3.59 6.10 -31.91
C ASN A 543 3.63 6.94 -30.63
N GLY A 544 4.81 7.13 -30.01
CA GLY A 544 4.95 7.88 -28.75
C GLY A 544 4.19 7.28 -27.55
N SER A 545 4.03 5.95 -27.54
CA SER A 545 3.27 5.21 -26.52
C SER A 545 4.18 4.64 -25.43
N ILE A 546 3.64 4.43 -24.23
CA ILE A 546 4.33 3.78 -23.11
C ILE A 546 3.82 2.33 -22.96
N ILE A 547 4.74 1.39 -22.81
CA ILE A 547 4.45 -0.01 -22.50
C ILE A 547 4.51 -0.19 -20.97
N VAL A 548 3.44 -0.68 -20.37
CA VAL A 548 3.46 -1.24 -19.01
C VAL A 548 3.48 -2.76 -19.14
N TYR A 549 4.61 -3.38 -18.82
CA TYR A 549 4.85 -4.81 -18.99
C TYR A 549 4.75 -5.53 -17.64
N ASP A 550 3.72 -6.35 -17.46
CA ASP A 550 3.57 -7.20 -16.27
C ASP A 550 4.42 -8.47 -16.45
N SER A 551 5.55 -8.53 -15.75
CA SER A 551 6.50 -9.64 -15.75
C SER A 551 6.29 -10.61 -14.58
N ALA A 552 5.12 -10.64 -13.92
CA ALA A 552 4.88 -11.49 -12.74
C ALA A 552 5.07 -13.00 -12.96
N TYR A 553 5.14 -13.48 -14.21
CA TYR A 553 5.48 -14.86 -14.56
C TYR A 553 6.90 -15.06 -15.11
N ALA A 554 7.80 -14.06 -15.03
CA ALA A 554 9.16 -14.11 -15.59
C ALA A 554 9.96 -15.34 -15.14
N MET A 555 9.88 -15.71 -13.86
CA MET A 555 10.54 -16.89 -13.28
C MET A 555 10.07 -18.24 -13.87
N TYR A 556 8.93 -18.27 -14.58
CA TYR A 556 8.44 -19.47 -15.25
C TYR A 556 8.93 -19.59 -16.70
N MET A 557 9.44 -18.52 -17.31
CA MET A 557 9.82 -18.53 -18.73
C MET A 557 10.98 -19.51 -19.03
N SER A 558 11.05 -19.96 -20.28
CA SER A 558 12.16 -20.74 -20.83
C SER A 558 13.27 -19.81 -21.33
N ASP A 559 14.51 -20.29 -21.35
CA ASP A 559 15.69 -19.47 -21.69
C ASP A 559 15.69 -18.90 -23.12
N ASP A 560 14.89 -19.48 -24.03
CA ASP A 560 14.67 -18.96 -25.38
C ASP A 560 13.84 -17.66 -25.43
N ASN A 561 13.08 -17.36 -24.36
CA ASN A 561 12.23 -16.18 -24.24
C ASN A 561 12.85 -15.14 -23.29
N PRO A 562 12.76 -13.84 -23.60
CA PRO A 562 13.24 -12.79 -22.71
C PRO A 562 12.46 -12.80 -21.39
N ARG A 563 13.18 -12.80 -20.26
CA ARG A 563 12.63 -12.75 -18.90
C ARG A 563 12.23 -11.33 -18.50
N SER A 564 12.91 -10.32 -19.04
CA SER A 564 12.56 -8.89 -18.91
C SER A 564 12.38 -8.22 -20.28
N ILE A 565 11.48 -7.23 -20.35
CA ILE A 565 11.35 -6.38 -21.56
C ILE A 565 12.61 -5.55 -21.83
N PHE A 566 13.44 -5.28 -20.82
CA PHE A 566 14.67 -4.51 -20.96
C PHE A 566 15.82 -5.26 -21.65
N GLU A 567 15.64 -6.54 -21.96
CA GLU A 567 16.50 -7.28 -22.88
C GLU A 567 16.28 -6.88 -24.36
N ILE A 568 15.27 -6.06 -24.65
CA ILE A 568 14.96 -5.56 -25.99
C ILE A 568 15.63 -4.19 -26.19
N PRO A 569 16.48 -4.02 -27.21
CA PRO A 569 17.13 -2.73 -27.49
C PRO A 569 16.12 -1.58 -27.62
N GLY A 570 16.37 -0.48 -26.91
CA GLY A 570 15.51 0.71 -26.90
C GLY A 570 14.29 0.63 -25.97
N ALA A 571 14.00 -0.51 -25.33
CA ALA A 571 12.84 -0.63 -24.42
C ALA A 571 12.87 0.39 -23.27
N LYS A 572 14.05 0.72 -22.74
CA LYS A 572 14.21 1.67 -21.63
C LYS A 572 13.75 3.10 -21.92
N GLU A 573 13.51 3.44 -23.19
CA GLU A 573 12.98 4.74 -23.61
C GLU A 573 11.43 4.78 -23.61
N VAL A 574 10.76 3.62 -23.57
CA VAL A 574 9.30 3.49 -23.77
C VAL A 574 8.59 2.49 -22.84
N ALA A 575 9.31 1.75 -22.00
CA ALA A 575 8.75 0.68 -21.18
C ALA A 575 8.97 0.86 -19.67
N ILE A 576 7.98 0.42 -18.91
CA ILE A 576 8.00 0.20 -17.46
C ILE A 576 7.70 -1.28 -17.23
N GLU A 577 8.43 -1.93 -16.33
CA GLU A 577 8.17 -3.33 -15.96
C GLU A 577 7.64 -3.43 -14.53
N THR A 578 6.52 -4.11 -14.34
CA THR A 578 5.90 -4.38 -13.03
C THR A 578 5.95 -5.89 -12.75
N SER A 579 6.16 -6.30 -11.51
CA SER A 579 6.26 -7.73 -11.17
C SER A 579 5.89 -8.02 -9.71
N SER A 580 5.74 -9.31 -9.35
CA SER A 580 5.28 -9.72 -8.02
C SER A 580 5.78 -11.08 -7.56
N PHE A 581 6.26 -11.12 -6.33
CA PHE A 581 6.63 -12.35 -5.61
C PHE A 581 5.43 -13.28 -5.36
N SER A 582 4.19 -12.76 -5.43
CA SER A 582 2.95 -13.53 -5.23
C SER A 582 2.71 -14.62 -6.28
N LYS A 583 3.53 -14.75 -7.33
CA LYS A 583 3.38 -15.81 -8.36
C LYS A 583 4.39 -16.95 -8.28
N TYR A 584 5.49 -16.79 -7.55
CA TYR A 584 6.57 -17.78 -7.49
C TYR A 584 7.20 -17.99 -6.10
N ALA A 585 6.87 -17.15 -5.10
CA ALA A 585 7.44 -17.20 -3.75
C ALA A 585 6.42 -17.46 -2.63
N GLY A 586 5.14 -17.72 -2.94
CA GLY A 586 4.08 -17.92 -1.92
C GLY A 586 3.49 -16.62 -1.35
N PHE A 587 3.83 -15.46 -1.91
CA PHE A 587 3.49 -14.16 -1.29
C PHE A 587 2.07 -13.67 -1.64
N THR A 588 1.13 -14.59 -1.89
CA THR A 588 -0.28 -14.29 -2.19
C THR A 588 -1.04 -13.76 -0.98
N GLY A 589 -0.68 -14.17 0.23
CA GLY A 589 -1.14 -13.55 1.48
C GLY A 589 -0.19 -12.48 2.05
N VAL A 590 1.12 -12.57 1.73
CA VAL A 590 2.16 -11.69 2.29
C VAL A 590 2.14 -10.29 1.69
N ARG A 591 1.79 -10.14 0.41
CA ARG A 591 1.84 -8.91 -0.41
C ARG A 591 3.27 -8.39 -0.63
N LEU A 592 3.78 -8.56 -1.86
CA LEU A 592 5.01 -7.90 -2.33
C LEU A 592 5.09 -7.88 -3.86
N GLY A 593 5.58 -6.77 -4.40
CA GLY A 593 5.99 -6.62 -5.79
C GLY A 593 6.99 -5.49 -5.95
N TRP A 594 7.35 -5.23 -7.20
CA TRP A 594 8.16 -4.08 -7.56
C TRP A 594 7.81 -3.59 -8.96
N THR A 595 8.24 -2.38 -9.24
CA THR A 595 8.21 -1.78 -10.56
C THR A 595 9.56 -1.16 -10.86
N ALA A 596 10.11 -1.47 -12.04
CA ALA A 596 11.31 -0.88 -12.59
C ALA A 596 10.92 0.22 -13.59
N VAL A 597 11.24 1.47 -13.26
CA VAL A 597 11.01 2.66 -14.10
C VAL A 597 12.38 3.22 -14.53
N PRO A 598 12.83 2.99 -15.77
CA PRO A 598 14.15 3.40 -16.21
C PRO A 598 14.31 4.93 -16.17
N LYS A 599 15.44 5.43 -15.68
CA LYS A 599 15.86 6.85 -15.77
C LYS A 599 15.88 7.44 -17.19
N GLN A 600 15.84 6.60 -18.23
CA GLN A 600 15.73 7.02 -19.63
C GLN A 600 14.29 7.32 -20.07
N LEU A 601 13.27 6.94 -19.28
CA LEU A 601 11.86 7.21 -19.56
C LEU A 601 11.48 8.61 -19.05
N LEU A 602 11.25 9.53 -19.99
CA LEU A 602 10.98 10.95 -19.73
C LEU A 602 9.63 11.36 -20.32
N PHE A 603 8.93 12.28 -19.64
CA PHE A 603 7.87 13.10 -20.24
C PHE A 603 8.45 14.05 -21.30
N SER A 604 7.58 14.73 -22.07
CA SER A 604 8.02 15.58 -23.20
C SER A 604 8.77 16.85 -22.82
N ASP A 605 8.56 17.33 -21.60
CA ASP A 605 9.34 18.40 -20.95
C ASP A 605 10.73 17.94 -20.49
N GLY A 606 11.06 16.65 -20.66
CA GLY A 606 12.27 16.01 -20.19
C GLY A 606 12.21 15.55 -18.72
N PHE A 607 11.04 15.59 -18.07
CA PHE A 607 10.94 15.18 -16.67
C PHE A 607 10.93 13.65 -16.50
N PRO A 608 11.77 13.05 -15.62
CA PRO A 608 11.81 11.60 -15.46
C PRO A 608 10.58 11.00 -14.77
N VAL A 609 9.88 10.10 -15.46
CA VAL A 609 8.64 9.44 -15.00
C VAL A 609 8.83 8.72 -13.65
N ALA A 610 10.03 8.15 -13.42
CA ALA A 610 10.40 7.49 -12.16
C ALA A 610 10.24 8.37 -10.91
N LYS A 611 10.39 9.71 -11.04
CA LYS A 611 10.26 10.64 -9.91
C LYS A 611 8.81 10.81 -9.48
N ASP A 612 7.88 10.86 -10.43
CA ASP A 612 6.45 11.02 -10.15
C ASP A 612 5.81 9.70 -9.72
N PHE A 613 6.20 8.58 -10.35
CA PHE A 613 5.81 7.25 -9.85
C PHE A 613 6.32 7.01 -8.42
N SER A 614 7.59 7.32 -8.11
CA SER A 614 8.09 7.26 -6.73
C SER A 614 7.35 8.21 -5.78
N HIS A 615 6.87 9.36 -6.25
CA HIS A 615 6.08 10.28 -5.43
C HIS A 615 4.68 9.73 -5.15
N ILE A 616 3.98 9.22 -6.17
CA ILE A 616 2.63 8.66 -6.03
C ILE A 616 2.65 7.38 -5.19
N VAL A 617 3.62 6.48 -5.36
CA VAL A 617 3.78 5.33 -4.45
C VAL A 617 3.99 5.80 -3.00
N CYS A 618 4.87 6.78 -2.77
CA CYS A 618 5.09 7.35 -1.42
C CYS A 618 3.83 8.04 -0.84
N THR A 619 3.07 8.72 -1.68
CA THR A 619 1.95 9.58 -1.28
C THR A 619 0.63 8.83 -1.12
N CYS A 620 0.36 7.86 -2.00
CA CYS A 620 -0.93 7.17 -2.09
C CYS A 620 -0.89 5.69 -1.69
N PHE A 621 0.29 5.06 -1.57
CA PHE A 621 0.41 3.62 -1.30
C PHE A 621 1.46 3.26 -0.22
N SER A 622 2.21 4.25 0.27
CA SER A 622 3.14 4.18 1.42
C SER A 622 4.30 3.16 1.39
N GLY A 623 4.34 2.23 0.44
CA GLY A 623 5.36 1.18 0.31
C GLY A 623 5.05 -0.07 1.17
N ALA A 624 5.62 -1.20 0.75
CA ALA A 624 5.32 -2.52 1.31
C ALA A 624 5.77 -2.74 2.77
N SER A 625 5.17 -3.73 3.44
CA SER A 625 5.57 -4.17 4.79
C SER A 625 7.06 -4.52 4.88
N ASN A 626 7.77 -3.99 5.88
CA ASN A 626 9.19 -4.29 6.12
C ASN A 626 9.46 -5.78 6.46
N ILE A 627 8.43 -6.51 6.90
CA ILE A 627 8.47 -7.97 7.10
C ILE A 627 8.45 -8.68 5.74
N ALA A 628 7.50 -8.33 4.87
CA ALA A 628 7.42 -8.84 3.50
C ALA A 628 8.72 -8.56 2.72
N GLN A 629 9.27 -7.36 2.83
CA GLN A 629 10.51 -6.98 2.16
C GLN A 629 11.72 -7.84 2.60
N ALA A 630 11.84 -8.16 3.90
CA ALA A 630 12.88 -9.07 4.39
C ALA A 630 12.70 -10.51 3.86
N GLY A 631 11.45 -10.94 3.68
CA GLY A 631 11.13 -12.16 2.93
C GLY A 631 11.61 -12.08 1.47
N GLY A 632 11.31 -10.99 0.77
CA GLY A 632 11.75 -10.76 -0.62
C GLY A 632 13.27 -10.80 -0.79
N VAL A 633 14.05 -10.27 0.17
CA VAL A 633 15.53 -10.40 0.17
C VAL A 633 15.95 -11.87 0.29
N ALA A 634 15.28 -12.65 1.15
CA ALA A 634 15.56 -14.07 1.28
C ALA A 634 15.16 -14.87 0.03
N CYS A 635 14.08 -14.50 -0.67
CA CYS A 635 13.71 -15.09 -1.95
C CYS A 635 14.84 -14.97 -2.98
N LEU A 636 15.53 -13.83 -3.01
CA LEU A 636 16.60 -13.55 -3.97
C LEU A 636 18.02 -13.93 -3.46
N SER A 637 18.11 -14.65 -2.34
CA SER A 637 19.35 -15.32 -1.92
C SER A 637 19.63 -16.57 -2.80
N PRO A 638 20.87 -17.07 -2.89
CA PRO A 638 21.18 -18.31 -3.62
C PRO A 638 20.34 -19.51 -3.14
N GLU A 639 20.11 -19.61 -1.84
CA GLU A 639 19.28 -20.63 -1.19
C GLU A 639 17.80 -20.44 -1.53
N GLY A 640 17.31 -19.19 -1.53
CA GLY A 640 15.93 -18.83 -1.89
C GLY A 640 15.62 -19.07 -3.36
N ILE A 641 16.51 -18.64 -4.27
CA ILE A 641 16.39 -18.87 -5.72
C ILE A 641 16.34 -20.37 -6.01
N LYS A 642 17.20 -21.17 -5.35
CA LYS A 642 17.15 -22.63 -5.45
C LYS A 642 15.81 -23.19 -4.98
N ALA A 643 15.33 -22.80 -3.80
CA ALA A 643 14.06 -23.28 -3.26
C ALA A 643 12.85 -22.88 -4.14
N MET A 644 12.87 -21.67 -4.73
CA MET A 644 11.85 -21.24 -5.70
C MET A 644 11.96 -22.02 -7.01
N HIS A 645 13.16 -22.37 -7.49
CA HIS A 645 13.31 -23.24 -8.67
C HIS A 645 12.76 -24.66 -8.42
N ASP A 646 12.93 -25.22 -7.23
CA ASP A 646 12.33 -26.52 -6.87
C ASP A 646 10.78 -26.43 -6.91
N VAL A 647 10.21 -25.34 -6.37
CA VAL A 647 8.76 -25.04 -6.40
C VAL A 647 8.24 -24.80 -7.83
N ILE A 648 8.94 -24.01 -8.65
CA ILE A 648 8.59 -23.76 -10.06
C ILE A 648 8.64 -25.05 -10.88
N SER A 649 9.62 -25.93 -10.62
CA SER A 649 9.75 -27.22 -11.29
C SER A 649 8.57 -28.14 -10.98
N PHE A 650 8.08 -28.13 -9.73
CA PHE A 650 6.86 -28.84 -9.32
C PHE A 650 5.62 -28.32 -10.07
N TYR A 651 5.42 -27.01 -10.21
CA TYR A 651 4.32 -26.46 -11.01
C TYR A 651 4.41 -26.81 -12.50
N LYS A 652 5.61 -26.79 -13.09
CA LYS A 652 5.80 -27.17 -14.50
C LYS A 652 5.45 -28.65 -14.74
N GLU A 653 5.84 -29.54 -13.82
CA GLU A 653 5.49 -30.97 -13.93
C GLU A 653 3.99 -31.22 -13.70
N ASN A 654 3.37 -30.58 -12.70
CA ASN A 654 1.92 -30.66 -12.49
C ASN A 654 1.15 -30.13 -13.71
N THR A 655 1.60 -29.02 -14.29
CA THR A 655 1.02 -28.44 -15.52
C THR A 655 1.20 -29.40 -16.70
N ARG A 656 2.36 -30.05 -16.83
CA ARG A 656 2.59 -31.09 -17.85
C ARG A 656 1.61 -32.25 -17.71
N ILE A 657 1.42 -32.76 -16.50
CA ILE A 657 0.46 -33.84 -16.21
C ILE A 657 -0.96 -33.40 -16.60
N LEU A 658 -1.37 -32.15 -16.29
CA LEU A 658 -2.67 -31.61 -16.70
C LEU A 658 -2.81 -31.51 -18.23
N VAL A 659 -1.81 -30.98 -18.95
CA VAL A 659 -1.80 -30.95 -20.43
C VAL A 659 -1.99 -32.36 -20.99
N ASP A 660 -1.11 -33.28 -20.62
CA ASP A 660 -1.11 -34.66 -21.14
C ASP A 660 -2.41 -35.40 -20.78
N THR A 661 -3.02 -35.10 -19.63
CA THR A 661 -4.34 -35.63 -19.23
C THR A 661 -5.46 -35.10 -20.13
N PHE A 662 -5.59 -33.77 -20.29
CA PHE A 662 -6.70 -33.19 -21.06
C PHE A 662 -6.57 -33.45 -22.56
N GLU A 663 -5.36 -33.51 -23.10
CA GLU A 663 -5.11 -33.96 -24.49
C GLU A 663 -5.51 -35.43 -24.69
N SER A 664 -5.23 -36.32 -23.72
CA SER A 664 -5.66 -37.73 -23.79
C SER A 664 -7.18 -37.92 -23.77
N LEU A 665 -7.91 -36.98 -23.17
CA LEU A 665 -9.37 -36.92 -23.16
C LEU A 665 -9.96 -36.26 -24.43
N GLY A 666 -9.12 -35.85 -25.39
CA GLY A 666 -9.54 -35.26 -26.67
C GLY A 666 -9.83 -33.76 -26.61
N PHE A 667 -9.54 -33.07 -25.51
CA PHE A 667 -9.65 -31.62 -25.44
C PHE A 667 -8.42 -30.96 -26.08
N LYS A 668 -8.63 -29.82 -26.76
CA LYS A 668 -7.51 -29.00 -27.21
C LYS A 668 -7.05 -28.08 -26.09
N VAL A 669 -5.84 -28.32 -25.59
CA VAL A 669 -5.18 -27.50 -24.58
C VAL A 669 -4.37 -26.39 -25.25
N TYR A 670 -4.29 -25.24 -24.58
CA TYR A 670 -3.53 -24.07 -24.96
C TYR A 670 -2.77 -23.53 -23.74
N GLY A 671 -1.63 -22.86 -23.95
CA GLY A 671 -0.64 -22.64 -22.90
C GLY A 671 0.35 -23.82 -22.83
N GLY A 672 1.61 -23.52 -22.50
CA GLY A 672 2.71 -24.49 -22.62
C GLY A 672 3.07 -25.18 -21.31
N LYS A 673 3.80 -26.30 -21.41
CA LYS A 673 4.37 -27.08 -20.28
C LYS A 673 5.37 -26.32 -19.39
N ASN A 674 5.56 -25.02 -19.63
CA ASN A 674 6.40 -24.09 -18.87
C ASN A 674 5.58 -23.06 -18.05
N ALA A 675 4.25 -22.99 -18.22
CA ALA A 675 3.39 -22.12 -17.41
C ALA A 675 2.98 -22.81 -16.08
N PRO A 676 2.45 -22.07 -15.08
CA PRO A 676 1.80 -22.66 -13.91
C PRO A 676 0.29 -22.93 -14.10
N TYR A 677 -0.26 -22.75 -15.30
CA TYR A 677 -1.68 -22.97 -15.63
C TYR A 677 -1.89 -23.34 -17.10
N VAL A 678 -3.02 -23.99 -17.40
CA VAL A 678 -3.45 -24.36 -18.75
C VAL A 678 -4.77 -23.68 -19.12
N TRP A 679 -4.99 -23.45 -20.42
CA TRP A 679 -6.29 -23.09 -20.98
C TRP A 679 -6.86 -24.30 -21.72
N ILE A 680 -8.09 -24.69 -21.41
CA ILE A 680 -8.75 -25.83 -22.06
C ILE A 680 -9.88 -25.28 -22.92
N HIS A 681 -9.91 -25.64 -24.21
CA HIS A 681 -10.87 -25.10 -25.16
C HIS A 681 -12.05 -26.06 -25.38
N PHE A 682 -13.25 -25.52 -25.21
CA PHE A 682 -14.51 -26.24 -25.34
C PHE A 682 -15.30 -25.68 -26.54
N PRO A 683 -15.04 -26.15 -27.77
CA PRO A 683 -15.67 -25.59 -28.96
C PRO A 683 -17.20 -25.79 -28.92
N GLY A 684 -17.94 -24.69 -29.09
CA GLY A 684 -19.41 -24.71 -29.14
C GLY A 684 -20.12 -24.88 -27.79
N ARG A 685 -19.43 -24.75 -26.65
CA ARG A 685 -20.01 -24.86 -25.30
C ARG A 685 -19.57 -23.70 -24.40
N SER A 686 -20.37 -23.34 -23.39
CA SER A 686 -19.88 -22.42 -22.37
C SER A 686 -18.94 -23.15 -21.39
N SER A 687 -18.03 -22.41 -20.76
CA SER A 687 -17.19 -22.93 -19.68
C SER A 687 -18.01 -23.41 -18.49
N TRP A 688 -19.18 -22.82 -18.23
CA TRP A 688 -20.08 -23.22 -17.15
C TRP A 688 -20.78 -24.56 -17.42
N ASP A 689 -21.22 -24.81 -18.65
CA ASP A 689 -21.84 -26.11 -19.02
C ASP A 689 -20.86 -27.26 -18.85
N VAL A 690 -19.57 -27.01 -19.15
CA VAL A 690 -18.51 -28.00 -19.01
C VAL A 690 -18.07 -28.15 -17.55
N PHE A 691 -17.96 -27.05 -16.80
CA PHE A 691 -17.66 -27.08 -15.36
C PHE A 691 -18.73 -27.87 -14.58
N ASN A 692 -20.01 -27.65 -14.88
CA ASN A 692 -21.11 -28.39 -14.27
C ASN A 692 -21.08 -29.88 -14.64
N GLU A 693 -20.86 -30.23 -15.92
CA GLU A 693 -20.71 -31.64 -16.34
C GLU A 693 -19.50 -32.33 -15.69
N ILE A 694 -18.39 -31.59 -15.47
CA ILE A 694 -17.21 -32.07 -14.75
C ILE A 694 -17.57 -32.37 -13.29
N LEU A 695 -18.32 -31.48 -12.61
CA LEU A 695 -18.82 -31.70 -11.25
C LEU A 695 -19.83 -32.87 -11.17
N GLU A 696 -20.66 -33.08 -12.18
CA GLU A 696 -21.59 -34.23 -12.25
C GLU A 696 -20.87 -35.57 -12.46
N LYS A 697 -19.73 -35.56 -13.15
CA LYS A 697 -18.95 -36.78 -13.47
C LYS A 697 -17.89 -37.15 -12.43
N ILE A 698 -17.49 -36.23 -11.56
CA ILE A 698 -16.51 -36.47 -10.49
C ILE A 698 -17.26 -36.60 -9.17
N HIS A 699 -16.94 -37.62 -8.36
CA HIS A 699 -17.40 -37.66 -6.97
C HIS A 699 -16.58 -36.70 -6.11
N VAL A 700 -16.95 -35.41 -6.15
CA VAL A 700 -16.35 -34.37 -5.32
C VAL A 700 -16.71 -34.62 -3.85
N SER A 701 -15.72 -34.58 -2.95
CA SER A 701 -15.95 -34.70 -1.51
C SER A 701 -16.69 -33.47 -0.97
N PRO A 702 -17.67 -33.59 -0.06
CA PRO A 702 -18.42 -32.43 0.46
C PRO A 702 -17.61 -31.50 1.39
N TYR A 703 -16.35 -31.80 1.67
CA TYR A 703 -15.42 -30.94 2.41
C TYR A 703 -14.41 -30.30 1.44
N LEU A 704 -13.95 -29.09 1.80
CA LEU A 704 -13.22 -28.12 0.96
C LEU A 704 -14.12 -27.39 -0.07
N GLY A 705 -14.35 -26.11 0.16
CA GLY A 705 -15.05 -25.24 -0.80
C GLY A 705 -14.18 -24.93 -2.02
N LEU A 706 -14.77 -25.07 -3.22
CA LEU A 706 -14.18 -24.72 -4.52
C LEU A 706 -12.90 -25.47 -4.95
N VAL A 707 -12.35 -26.39 -4.15
CA VAL A 707 -11.20 -27.22 -4.54
C VAL A 707 -11.63 -28.29 -5.55
N LEU A 708 -11.15 -28.20 -6.78
CA LEU A 708 -11.32 -29.23 -7.81
C LEU A 708 -10.25 -30.32 -7.70
N ASP A 709 -10.36 -31.18 -6.68
CA ASP A 709 -9.59 -32.42 -6.61
C ASP A 709 -10.08 -33.41 -7.68
N LEU A 710 -9.34 -33.46 -8.80
CA LEU A 710 -9.67 -34.20 -10.02
C LEU A 710 -9.45 -35.73 -9.86
N VAL A 711 -10.34 -36.40 -9.12
CA VAL A 711 -10.37 -37.87 -9.02
C VAL A 711 -11.06 -38.47 -10.25
N VAL A 712 -10.33 -38.55 -11.37
CA VAL A 712 -10.85 -39.08 -12.65
C VAL A 712 -10.87 -40.61 -12.65
N LYS A 713 -12.04 -41.21 -12.39
CA LYS A 713 -12.25 -42.66 -12.53
C LYS A 713 -12.80 -43.02 -13.91
N VAL A 714 -11.92 -43.14 -14.91
CA VAL A 714 -12.30 -43.62 -16.25
C VAL A 714 -12.71 -45.09 -16.17
N SER A 715 -13.79 -45.48 -16.85
CA SER A 715 -14.37 -46.83 -16.81
C SER A 715 -13.58 -47.92 -17.56
N SER A 716 -12.38 -47.60 -18.09
CA SER A 716 -11.58 -48.52 -18.93
C SER A 716 -10.06 -48.30 -18.86
N GLY A 717 -9.50 -47.84 -17.74
CA GLY A 717 -8.03 -47.79 -17.57
C GLY A 717 -7.57 -47.12 -16.26
N LEU A 718 -6.45 -47.60 -15.71
CA LEU A 718 -5.78 -46.98 -14.55
C LEU A 718 -4.99 -45.74 -14.99
N VAL A 719 -5.10 -44.66 -14.21
CA VAL A 719 -4.29 -43.43 -14.35
C VAL A 719 -3.60 -43.17 -12.99
N PRO A 720 -2.30 -42.87 -12.93
CA PRO A 720 -1.57 -42.75 -11.67
C PRO A 720 -1.93 -41.49 -10.89
N LEU A 721 -2.24 -41.65 -9.60
CA LEU A 721 -2.46 -40.54 -8.68
C LEU A 721 -1.12 -40.02 -8.14
N VAL A 722 -0.79 -38.74 -8.39
CA VAL A 722 0.44 -38.11 -7.86
C VAL A 722 0.10 -37.29 -6.61
N THR A 723 0.30 -37.90 -5.45
CA THR A 723 0.35 -37.20 -4.15
C THR A 723 1.71 -37.39 -3.49
N GLY A 724 2.08 -36.47 -2.60
CA GLY A 724 3.47 -36.19 -2.22
C GLY A 724 4.35 -37.40 -1.84
N LYS A 725 5.48 -37.54 -2.54
CA LYS A 725 6.62 -38.45 -2.25
C LYS A 725 6.33 -39.97 -2.13
N ARG A 726 5.09 -40.47 -2.26
CA ARG A 726 4.80 -41.92 -2.30
C ARG A 726 3.71 -42.27 -3.29
N LEU A 727 4.11 -42.95 -4.38
CA LEU A 727 3.19 -43.61 -5.29
C LEU A 727 2.32 -44.61 -4.51
N ARG A 728 0.99 -44.46 -4.56
CA ARG A 728 0.03 -45.47 -4.13
C ARG A 728 -0.91 -45.78 -5.27
N ILE A 729 -0.91 -47.04 -5.68
CA ILE A 729 -1.86 -47.60 -6.65
C ILE A 729 -3.14 -47.97 -5.87
N LEU A 730 -4.29 -47.63 -6.42
CA LEU A 730 -5.64 -48.05 -6.02
C LEU A 730 -6.40 -48.51 -7.26
#